data_AF-D9RYA4-F1
#
_entry.id   AF-D9RYA4-F1
#
_cell.length_a   1.000
_cell.length_b   1.000
_cell.length_c   1.000
_cell.angle_alpha   90.00
_cell.angle_beta   90.00
_cell.angle_gamma   90.00
#
_symmetry.space_group_name_H-M   'P 1'
#
loop_
_entity.id
_entity.type
_entity.pdbx_description
1 polymer ?
#
loop_
_entity_poly.entity_id
_entity_poly.type
_entity_poly.pdbx_seq_one_letter_code
_entity_poly.pdbx_strand_id
1 'polypeptide(L)'
;MNDLELKKKRFKELIEELINDGDLESAEKYLNEYEKSITGDADVYSMKGIIRFIEGKYDEAERYFKKGLLLEYNNVDLLYNLAKLKMHLNDGGTALKYLVRALFYSSEDELKREIRDLISTLKGDNEMEIPKKIVFFVKPGLDNFINDIIMGLTDEYETRKVIVNNLKQIDEGMEWADICWFEWCDELVIYGSKHLLAEKKKVICRLHSYEAFTDYPAKVNWANVDKVIFVAKHIYDIVAKRFSGIKEKGKSIVINNGIDLNKFTFKNRCKGFDVAYVGYINYKKGPMLLLQLIKALVDIDKRYKLHIAGVFQDERYKLYYKQMIEEMGIKDNVIFYGWVDDIDKWLEDKNYIVSTSVLEGHPYSVMEAMAKGIKPVIHCFVGAKDIFENRYLWTTINTAVEMVLSNEYNSLEYRRFIEGNYSLEIQIKKIRELLNSLGNMIEINSITSKQTTQVKSVWDKIWSHYKSEGPVKIANEPGGMVLRSEFIDLLNNFFVLKSAKILEVGCGGGQFSLEFCLRNAFYEGIDLSKDAIDLARKLSSFYSLKNCNFKLGDGFDLSYPNGQFDIVFNMDVIEHFTDDDIIKMLKEMARAGKYVVIGVPYSGSKIYSVAKKFSQKTGTWEYGYERDFHTLGHLFEKAGLKLLYEDVIGYQSECQYLKRINLGAYEVALGENIARLFLSDNEKIGSWLISIGTLSEQYSEIFNKARQLKGRVEFSKGVKVREGKNPSVSIIIPFYNGSEYVAGLVENLSQIEYDNFEVVFVNDGSEENTEEILKKEMSAIKNINTTFIRFDDNRGQFFSRLEGIKHSSGEYVFFHDMDDIIYRKGFKKLINDMGNFSNSDSIHIPVSCALMDENGYNGQIWYHSILPSAADYLVEEVLSLCGKVSIINTLFKKEMLIQYYEELSTLLGGIIKKEKIKVGEDTVVFDFLAMRGAIYRILPVYYTLRGYRFSRQSFSRNLHYRLNGIPLTIAFNINYLLGEKLIDNHFENTVKEKVLSTYGSEMGNIFLTNYERYREMLKNIII
;
A
#
# COMPACT_ATOMS: atom_id res chain seq x y z
N MET A 1 -4.34 -49.48 -14.20
CA MET A 1 -3.46 -48.77 -15.15
C MET A 1 -4.09 -48.84 -16.53
N ASN A 2 -4.11 -47.72 -17.26
CA ASN A 2 -4.66 -47.62 -18.60
C ASN A 2 -3.78 -48.41 -19.59
N ASP A 3 -4.35 -49.01 -20.64
CA ASP A 3 -3.62 -49.83 -21.64
C ASP A 3 -2.45 -49.09 -22.33
N LEU A 4 -2.57 -47.75 -22.39
CA LEU A 4 -1.52 -46.84 -22.87
C LEU A 4 -0.31 -46.76 -21.92
N GLU A 5 -0.51 -46.71 -20.61
CA GLU A 5 0.57 -46.61 -19.62
C GLU A 5 1.41 -47.89 -19.56
N LEU A 6 0.76 -49.05 -19.74
CA LEU A 6 1.47 -50.33 -19.82
C LEU A 6 2.34 -50.43 -21.08
N LYS A 7 1.88 -49.88 -22.20
CA LYS A 7 2.65 -49.79 -23.45
C LYS A 7 3.84 -48.85 -23.32
N LYS A 8 3.66 -47.66 -22.71
CA LYS A 8 4.76 -46.71 -22.46
C LYS A 8 5.88 -47.35 -21.65
N LYS A 9 5.53 -48.03 -20.56
CA LYS A 9 6.49 -48.70 -19.67
C LYS A 9 7.33 -49.73 -20.43
N ARG A 10 6.69 -50.64 -21.16
CA ARG A 10 7.39 -51.67 -21.97
C ARG A 10 8.31 -51.09 -23.04
N PHE A 11 7.91 -49.98 -23.66
CA PHE A 11 8.73 -49.30 -24.67
C PHE A 11 9.99 -48.68 -24.04
N LYS A 12 9.84 -48.03 -22.88
CA LYS A 12 10.94 -47.42 -22.15
C LYS A 12 11.94 -48.47 -21.65
N GLU A 13 11.44 -49.58 -21.09
CA GLU A 13 12.27 -50.72 -20.65
C GLU A 13 13.11 -51.30 -21.81
N LEU A 14 12.51 -51.49 -22.99
CA LEU A 14 13.24 -51.97 -24.18
C LEU A 14 14.35 -51.01 -24.62
N ILE A 15 14.08 -49.70 -24.61
CA ILE A 15 15.06 -48.69 -25.00
C ILE A 15 16.22 -48.66 -23.99
N GLU A 16 15.94 -48.77 -22.69
CA GLU A 16 16.96 -48.85 -21.64
C GLU A 16 17.83 -50.10 -21.77
N GLU A 17 17.25 -51.27 -22.06
CA GLU A 17 18.01 -52.50 -22.33
C GLU A 17 18.97 -52.30 -23.52
N LEU A 18 18.50 -51.72 -24.63
CA LEU A 18 19.34 -51.44 -25.80
C LEU A 18 20.48 -50.45 -25.50
N ILE A 19 20.22 -49.42 -24.69
CA ILE A 19 21.26 -48.47 -24.25
C ILE A 19 22.31 -49.19 -23.39
N ASN A 20 21.87 -50.04 -22.45
CA ASN A 20 22.75 -50.79 -21.57
C ASN A 20 23.60 -51.84 -22.32
N ASP A 21 23.04 -52.44 -23.38
CA ASP A 21 23.73 -53.38 -24.27
C ASP A 21 24.67 -52.68 -25.29
N GLY A 22 24.64 -51.35 -25.35
CA GLY A 22 25.46 -50.54 -26.25
C GLY A 22 24.94 -50.44 -27.69
N ASP A 23 23.73 -50.93 -27.99
CA ASP A 23 23.07 -50.80 -29.30
C ASP A 23 22.34 -49.45 -29.42
N LEU A 24 23.13 -48.38 -29.52
CA LEU A 24 22.64 -46.99 -29.57
C LEU A 24 21.84 -46.69 -30.85
N GLU A 25 22.15 -47.36 -31.96
CA GLU A 25 21.50 -47.14 -33.25
C GLU A 25 20.06 -47.68 -33.23
N SER A 26 19.86 -48.89 -32.68
CA SER A 26 18.51 -49.42 -32.45
C SER A 26 17.75 -48.61 -31.41
N ALA A 27 18.40 -48.22 -30.30
CA ALA A 27 17.78 -47.39 -29.26
C ALA A 27 17.24 -46.07 -29.83
N GLU A 28 18.04 -45.36 -30.63
CA GLU A 28 17.63 -44.12 -31.27
C GLU A 28 16.49 -44.31 -32.27
N LYS A 29 16.49 -45.41 -33.03
CA LYS A 29 15.39 -45.74 -33.94
C LYS A 29 14.08 -45.94 -33.17
N TYR A 30 14.09 -46.72 -32.09
CA TYR A 30 12.89 -46.94 -31.25
C TYR A 30 12.44 -45.66 -30.53
N LEU A 31 13.36 -44.81 -30.08
CA LEU A 31 13.05 -43.48 -29.53
C LEU A 31 12.32 -42.59 -30.54
N ASN A 32 12.79 -42.55 -31.79
CA ASN A 32 12.17 -41.75 -32.85
C ASN A 32 10.79 -42.30 -33.27
N GLU A 33 10.59 -43.62 -33.20
CA GLU A 33 9.26 -44.23 -33.41
C GLU A 33 8.30 -43.91 -32.25
N TYR A 34 8.79 -43.94 -31.01
CA TYR A 34 8.03 -43.55 -29.82
C TYR A 34 7.56 -42.09 -29.91
N GLU A 35 8.45 -41.16 -30.24
CA GLU A 35 8.14 -39.73 -30.32
C GLU A 35 7.09 -39.37 -31.39
N LYS A 36 7.03 -40.14 -32.48
CA LYS A 36 5.98 -39.98 -33.51
C LYS A 36 4.58 -40.31 -32.99
N SER A 37 4.50 -41.17 -31.97
CA SER A 37 3.24 -41.66 -31.41
C SER A 37 2.86 -40.98 -30.08
N ILE A 38 3.85 -40.55 -29.29
CA ILE A 38 3.68 -39.90 -27.99
C ILE A 38 4.63 -38.70 -27.92
N THR A 39 4.07 -37.49 -27.95
CA THR A 39 4.84 -36.24 -27.89
C THR A 39 4.89 -35.69 -26.46
N GLY A 40 6.00 -35.03 -26.10
CA GLY A 40 6.14 -34.30 -24.83
C GLY A 40 6.45 -35.15 -23.60
N ASP A 41 6.98 -36.36 -23.77
CA ASP A 41 7.44 -37.23 -22.67
C ASP A 41 8.87 -36.84 -22.26
N ALA A 42 9.08 -36.41 -21.01
CA ALA A 42 10.36 -35.91 -20.53
C ALA A 42 11.46 -37.01 -20.51
N ASP A 43 11.08 -38.26 -20.27
CA ASP A 43 12.04 -39.38 -20.16
C ASP A 43 12.72 -39.68 -21.50
N VAL A 44 12.04 -39.41 -22.61
CA VAL A 44 12.61 -39.52 -23.97
C VAL A 44 13.81 -38.60 -24.13
N TYR A 45 13.74 -37.38 -23.57
CA TYR A 45 14.85 -36.43 -23.60
C TYR A 45 16.00 -36.87 -22.69
N SER A 46 15.70 -37.57 -21.59
CA SER A 46 16.71 -38.18 -20.73
C SER A 46 17.49 -39.25 -21.49
N MET A 47 16.78 -40.18 -22.14
CA MET A 47 17.38 -41.26 -22.94
C MET A 47 18.20 -40.71 -24.12
N LYS A 48 17.68 -39.73 -24.87
CA LYS A 48 18.43 -39.05 -25.94
C LYS A 48 19.70 -38.37 -25.42
N GLY A 49 19.62 -37.72 -24.26
CA GLY A 49 20.78 -37.10 -23.63
C GLY A 49 21.85 -38.13 -23.24
N ILE A 50 21.45 -39.28 -22.70
CA ILE A 50 22.36 -40.39 -22.37
C ILE A 50 23.05 -40.93 -23.62
N ILE A 51 22.30 -41.16 -24.71
CA ILE A 51 22.89 -41.61 -26.00
C ILE A 51 23.97 -40.62 -26.46
N ARG A 52 23.68 -39.32 -26.47
CA ARG A 52 24.66 -38.29 -26.87
C ARG A 52 25.84 -38.18 -25.90
N PHE A 53 25.62 -38.42 -24.62
CA PHE A 53 26.68 -38.49 -23.62
C PHE A 53 27.64 -39.65 -23.91
N ILE A 54 27.13 -40.85 -24.19
CA ILE A 54 27.93 -42.04 -24.53
C ILE A 54 28.72 -41.82 -25.83
N GLU A 55 28.13 -41.13 -26.81
CA GLU A 55 28.80 -40.77 -28.06
C GLU A 55 29.85 -39.65 -27.92
N GLY A 56 29.99 -39.02 -26.74
CA GLY A 56 30.91 -37.90 -26.50
C GLY A 56 30.43 -36.54 -27.03
N LYS A 57 29.15 -36.41 -27.41
CA LYS A 57 28.53 -35.16 -27.87
C LYS A 57 27.91 -34.39 -26.71
N TYR A 58 28.78 -33.88 -25.83
CA TYR A 58 28.37 -33.31 -24.53
C TYR A 58 27.43 -32.08 -24.64
N ASP A 59 27.66 -31.19 -25.60
CA ASP A 59 26.80 -30.02 -25.81
C ASP A 59 25.37 -30.43 -26.23
N GLU A 60 25.27 -31.46 -27.06
CA GLU A 60 23.97 -32.02 -27.48
C GLU A 60 23.28 -32.72 -26.31
N ALA A 61 24.04 -33.49 -25.51
CA ALA A 61 23.53 -34.14 -24.31
C ALA A 61 22.95 -33.12 -23.32
N GLU A 62 23.69 -32.05 -23.01
CA GLU A 62 23.23 -30.97 -22.14
C GLU A 62 21.93 -30.35 -22.65
N ARG A 63 21.85 -30.11 -23.97
CA ARG A 63 20.67 -29.54 -24.62
C ARG A 63 19.46 -30.45 -24.49
N TYR A 64 19.61 -31.76 -24.67
CA TYR A 64 18.52 -32.72 -24.49
C TYR A 64 18.05 -32.75 -23.03
N PHE A 65 18.96 -32.83 -22.07
CA PHE A 65 18.60 -32.83 -20.66
C PHE A 65 17.85 -31.55 -20.24
N LYS A 66 18.35 -30.37 -20.63
CA LYS A 66 17.68 -29.08 -20.36
C LYS A 66 16.31 -28.98 -21.05
N LYS A 67 16.15 -29.52 -22.26
CA LYS A 67 14.84 -29.58 -22.94
C LYS A 67 13.85 -30.47 -22.18
N GLY A 68 14.28 -31.61 -21.67
CA GLY A 68 13.45 -32.46 -20.81
C GLY A 68 12.97 -31.71 -19.56
N LEU A 69 13.85 -30.95 -18.92
CA LEU A 69 13.50 -30.15 -17.74
C LEU A 69 12.51 -29.00 -18.03
N LEU A 70 12.39 -28.55 -19.29
CA LEU A 70 11.34 -27.60 -19.69
C LEU A 70 9.94 -28.25 -19.70
N LEU A 71 9.87 -29.57 -19.91
CA LEU A 71 8.63 -30.34 -19.89
C LEU A 71 8.29 -30.77 -18.45
N GLU A 72 9.28 -31.28 -17.73
CA GLU A 72 9.13 -31.74 -16.36
C GLU A 72 10.32 -31.29 -15.48
N TYR A 73 10.13 -30.18 -14.78
CA TYR A 73 11.20 -29.48 -14.04
C TYR A 73 11.75 -30.26 -12.82
N ASN A 74 10.96 -31.20 -12.30
CA ASN A 74 11.23 -32.03 -11.13
C ASN A 74 11.62 -33.47 -11.50
N ASN A 75 11.85 -33.76 -12.79
CA ASN A 75 12.26 -35.09 -13.24
C ASN A 75 13.66 -35.42 -12.70
N VAL A 76 13.73 -36.43 -11.85
CA VAL A 76 14.92 -36.78 -11.06
C VAL A 76 16.04 -37.30 -11.97
N ASP A 77 15.70 -38.10 -12.99
CA ASP A 77 16.67 -38.69 -13.91
C ASP A 77 17.36 -37.63 -14.75
N LEU A 78 16.58 -36.67 -15.27
CA LEU A 78 17.12 -35.54 -16.01
C LEU A 78 18.07 -34.70 -15.15
N LEU A 79 17.70 -34.39 -13.90
CA LEU A 79 18.55 -33.64 -12.97
C LEU A 79 19.85 -34.41 -12.63
N TYR A 80 19.72 -35.71 -12.37
CA TYR A 80 20.85 -36.56 -12.02
C TYR A 80 21.82 -36.75 -13.20
N ASN A 81 21.30 -36.95 -14.41
CA ASN A 81 22.11 -37.07 -15.62
C ASN A 81 22.81 -35.75 -15.99
N LEU A 82 22.14 -34.60 -15.81
CA LEU A 82 22.77 -33.29 -15.96
C LEU A 82 23.91 -33.09 -14.95
N ALA A 83 23.72 -33.53 -13.70
CA ALA A 83 24.78 -33.47 -12.70
C ALA A 83 25.99 -34.31 -13.11
N LYS A 84 25.78 -35.56 -13.54
CA LYS A 84 26.86 -36.44 -14.03
C LYS A 84 27.61 -35.82 -15.20
N LEU A 85 26.89 -35.24 -16.17
CA LEU A 85 27.50 -34.53 -17.28
C LEU A 85 28.36 -33.35 -16.80
N LYS A 86 27.87 -32.54 -15.86
CA LYS A 86 28.65 -31.42 -15.31
C LYS A 86 29.88 -31.87 -14.53
N MET A 87 29.79 -32.98 -13.78
CA MET A 87 30.96 -33.58 -13.12
C MET A 87 32.01 -34.02 -14.14
N HIS A 88 31.58 -34.66 -15.23
CA HIS A 88 32.46 -35.08 -16.33
C HIS A 88 33.16 -33.88 -17.00
N LEU A 89 32.47 -32.75 -17.09
CA LEU A 89 33.01 -31.48 -17.61
C LEU A 89 33.82 -30.67 -16.56
N ASN A 90 34.11 -31.23 -15.38
CA ASN A 90 34.77 -30.56 -14.25
C ASN A 90 34.05 -29.30 -13.73
N ASP A 91 32.75 -29.20 -13.93
CA ASP A 91 31.90 -28.14 -13.37
C ASP A 91 31.21 -28.64 -12.09
N GLY A 92 32.01 -28.83 -11.03
CA GLY A 92 31.54 -29.35 -9.75
C GLY A 92 30.49 -28.47 -9.06
N GLY A 93 30.57 -27.14 -9.26
CA GLY A 93 29.62 -26.18 -8.70
C GLY A 93 28.22 -26.34 -9.28
N THR A 94 28.11 -26.46 -10.61
CA THR A 94 26.82 -26.67 -11.27
C THR A 94 26.31 -28.10 -11.05
N ALA A 95 27.21 -29.10 -11.04
CA ALA A 95 26.85 -30.48 -10.71
C ALA A 95 26.18 -30.59 -9.33
N LEU A 96 26.78 -29.95 -8.32
CA LEU A 96 26.27 -29.94 -6.95
C LEU A 96 24.84 -29.36 -6.85
N LYS A 97 24.54 -28.32 -7.62
CA LYS A 97 23.18 -27.73 -7.68
C LYS A 97 22.14 -28.73 -8.21
N TYR A 98 22.47 -29.41 -9.30
CA TYR A 98 21.58 -30.41 -9.90
C TYR A 98 21.38 -31.62 -8.99
N LEU A 99 22.43 -32.08 -8.29
CA LEU A 99 22.33 -33.17 -7.30
C LEU A 99 21.44 -32.81 -6.11
N VAL A 100 21.54 -31.60 -5.56
CA VAL A 100 20.66 -31.18 -4.45
C VAL A 100 19.20 -31.14 -4.88
N ARG A 101 18.91 -30.69 -6.11
CA ARG A 101 17.55 -30.73 -6.67
C ARG A 101 17.06 -32.17 -6.86
N ALA A 102 17.90 -33.05 -7.43
CA ALA A 102 17.58 -34.46 -7.59
C ALA A 102 17.30 -35.14 -6.24
N LEU A 103 18.09 -34.83 -5.20
CA LEU A 103 17.90 -35.36 -3.85
C LEU A 103 16.55 -34.94 -3.24
N PHE A 104 16.15 -33.68 -3.47
CA PHE A 104 14.90 -33.13 -2.94
C PHE A 104 13.67 -33.77 -3.58
N TYR A 105 13.69 -34.00 -4.90
CA TYR A 105 12.56 -34.58 -5.64
C TYR A 105 12.54 -36.10 -5.69
N SER A 106 13.64 -36.76 -5.36
CA SER A 106 13.69 -38.22 -5.32
C SER A 106 12.74 -38.79 -4.26
N SER A 107 12.05 -39.88 -4.59
CA SER A 107 11.27 -40.68 -3.65
C SER A 107 11.96 -41.99 -3.27
N GLU A 108 13.03 -42.38 -3.99
CA GLU A 108 13.72 -43.66 -3.85
C GLU A 108 14.93 -43.57 -2.90
N ASP A 109 14.95 -44.41 -1.86
CA ASP A 109 15.98 -44.36 -0.81
C ASP A 109 17.38 -44.77 -1.28
N GLU A 110 17.47 -45.64 -2.28
CA GLU A 110 18.73 -46.06 -2.87
C GLU A 110 19.40 -44.94 -3.67
N LEU A 111 18.65 -44.34 -4.60
CA LEU A 111 19.09 -43.18 -5.36
C LEU A 111 19.43 -41.98 -4.45
N LYS A 112 18.67 -41.76 -3.37
CA LYS A 112 19.00 -40.73 -2.36
C LYS A 112 20.34 -40.96 -1.67
N ARG A 113 20.71 -42.21 -1.37
CA ARG A 113 22.02 -42.53 -0.78
C ARG A 113 23.12 -42.21 -1.78
N GLU A 114 22.98 -42.68 -3.01
CA GLU A 114 23.96 -42.42 -4.07
C GLU A 114 24.16 -40.92 -4.31
N ILE A 115 23.08 -40.13 -4.39
CA ILE A 115 23.17 -38.68 -4.55
C ILE A 115 23.86 -38.02 -3.35
N ARG A 116 23.62 -38.47 -2.11
CA ARG A 116 24.30 -37.93 -0.92
C ARG A 116 25.80 -38.21 -0.95
N ASP A 117 26.20 -39.39 -1.40
CA ASP A 117 27.61 -39.75 -1.52
C ASP A 117 28.31 -38.87 -2.58
N LEU A 118 27.67 -38.65 -3.73
CA LEU A 118 28.16 -37.72 -4.75
C LEU A 118 28.26 -36.28 -4.23
N ILE A 119 27.25 -35.80 -3.49
CA ILE A 119 27.27 -34.48 -2.85
C ILE A 119 28.43 -34.37 -1.86
N SER A 120 28.66 -35.41 -1.04
CA SER A 120 29.76 -35.42 -0.06
C SER A 120 31.13 -35.37 -0.73
N THR A 121 31.25 -35.97 -1.92
CA THR A 121 32.48 -35.94 -2.72
C THR A 121 32.76 -34.54 -3.30
N LEU A 122 31.71 -33.76 -3.58
CA LEU A 122 31.80 -32.42 -4.18
C LEU A 122 31.86 -31.27 -3.16
N LYS A 123 31.37 -31.48 -1.91
CA LYS A 123 31.34 -30.46 -0.86
C LYS A 123 32.71 -30.31 -0.15
N GLY A 124 33.50 -29.33 -0.57
CA GLY A 124 34.46 -28.66 0.35
C GLY A 124 33.74 -27.66 1.28
N ASP A 125 34.51 -26.85 2.04
CA ASP A 125 34.08 -25.89 3.10
C ASP A 125 33.12 -24.73 2.69
N ASN A 126 32.37 -24.83 1.58
CA ASN A 126 31.44 -23.77 1.16
C ASN A 126 29.99 -24.05 1.60
N GLU A 127 29.37 -23.07 2.26
CA GLU A 127 27.92 -23.05 2.51
C GLU A 127 27.15 -22.93 1.19
N MET A 128 26.10 -23.75 1.01
CA MET A 128 25.29 -23.77 -0.21
C MET A 128 24.09 -22.83 -0.10
N GLU A 129 23.96 -21.90 -1.04
CA GLU A 129 22.74 -21.15 -1.25
C GLU A 129 21.68 -21.99 -1.98
N ILE A 130 20.43 -21.89 -1.54
CA ILE A 130 19.28 -22.48 -2.22
C ILE A 130 18.99 -21.64 -3.48
N PRO A 131 19.01 -22.22 -4.70
CA PRO A 131 18.76 -21.47 -5.93
C PRO A 131 17.33 -20.88 -5.91
N LYS A 132 17.23 -19.59 -6.25
CA LYS A 132 15.93 -18.88 -6.33
C LYS A 132 15.04 -19.51 -7.40
N LYS A 133 13.73 -19.53 -7.15
CA LYS A 133 12.72 -20.12 -8.03
C LYS A 133 12.13 -19.08 -8.97
N ILE A 134 12.09 -19.36 -10.27
CA ILE A 134 11.45 -18.50 -11.28
C ILE A 134 10.36 -19.28 -12.00
N VAL A 135 9.12 -18.78 -11.97
CA VAL A 135 8.04 -19.30 -12.82
C VAL A 135 7.80 -18.38 -14.01
N PHE A 136 7.59 -18.97 -15.18
CA PHE A 136 7.26 -18.29 -16.42
C PHE A 136 5.83 -18.66 -16.84
N PHE A 137 4.92 -17.70 -16.74
CA PHE A 137 3.54 -17.84 -17.19
C PHE A 137 3.40 -17.44 -18.65
N VAL A 138 2.81 -18.33 -19.44
CA VAL A 138 2.63 -18.12 -20.87
C VAL A 138 1.28 -18.66 -21.31
N LYS A 139 0.66 -18.04 -22.31
CA LYS A 139 -0.53 -18.61 -22.96
C LYS A 139 -0.22 -19.75 -23.91
N PRO A 140 -1.19 -20.66 -24.17
CA PRO A 140 -1.08 -21.67 -25.20
C PRO A 140 -0.70 -21.05 -26.56
N GLY A 141 0.36 -21.58 -27.18
CA GLY A 141 0.85 -21.14 -28.49
C GLY A 141 1.69 -19.85 -28.51
N LEU A 142 1.99 -19.25 -27.35
CA LEU A 142 2.77 -18.01 -27.24
C LEU A 142 4.14 -18.17 -26.54
N ASP A 143 4.65 -19.40 -26.40
CA ASP A 143 5.90 -19.72 -25.69
C ASP A 143 7.14 -19.82 -26.59
N ASN A 144 7.00 -19.54 -27.88
CA ASN A 144 8.09 -19.60 -28.85
C ASN A 144 9.29 -18.68 -28.53
N PHE A 145 9.07 -17.61 -27.76
CA PHE A 145 10.08 -16.58 -27.47
C PHE A 145 10.78 -16.72 -26.11
N ILE A 146 10.29 -17.60 -25.24
CA ILE A 146 10.73 -17.68 -23.84
C ILE A 146 11.62 -18.90 -23.57
N ASN A 147 11.54 -19.96 -24.39
CA ASN A 147 12.26 -21.22 -24.13
C ASN A 147 13.78 -21.02 -24.06
N ASP A 148 14.37 -20.25 -24.98
CA ASP A 148 15.81 -19.96 -24.98
C ASP A 148 16.23 -19.15 -23.74
N ILE A 149 15.36 -18.25 -23.28
CA ILE A 149 15.56 -17.47 -22.05
C ILE A 149 15.55 -18.38 -20.82
N ILE A 150 14.56 -19.27 -20.73
CA ILE A 150 14.45 -20.22 -19.61
C ILE A 150 15.69 -21.12 -19.57
N MET A 151 16.11 -21.66 -20.72
CA MET A 151 17.32 -22.49 -20.83
C MET A 151 18.59 -21.75 -20.41
N GLY A 152 18.70 -20.45 -20.72
CA GLY A 152 19.83 -19.64 -20.29
C GLY A 152 19.88 -19.38 -18.77
N LEU A 153 18.78 -19.63 -18.05
CA LEU A 153 18.65 -19.36 -16.61
C LEU A 153 18.64 -20.63 -15.74
N THR A 154 18.50 -21.83 -16.33
CA THR A 154 18.39 -23.10 -15.56
C THR A 154 19.61 -23.45 -14.70
N ASP A 155 20.79 -22.90 -15.02
CA ASP A 155 22.03 -23.18 -14.29
C ASP A 155 22.14 -22.35 -12.99
N GLU A 156 21.40 -21.25 -12.91
CA GLU A 156 21.41 -20.31 -11.78
C GLU A 156 20.12 -20.36 -10.96
N TYR A 157 19.00 -20.64 -11.63
CA TYR A 157 17.67 -20.59 -11.04
C TYR A 157 16.96 -21.92 -11.19
N GLU A 158 16.12 -22.25 -10.22
CA GLU A 158 15.13 -23.31 -10.40
C GLU A 158 13.98 -22.74 -11.23
N THR A 159 13.86 -23.14 -12.50
CA THR A 159 12.88 -22.57 -13.42
C THR A 159 11.68 -23.50 -13.63
N ARG A 160 10.50 -22.91 -13.80
CA ARG A 160 9.26 -23.63 -14.16
C ARG A 160 8.52 -22.88 -15.25
N LYS A 161 8.20 -23.54 -16.35
CA LYS A 161 7.30 -23.00 -17.38
C LYS A 161 5.87 -23.47 -17.11
N VAL A 162 4.91 -22.55 -17.14
CA VAL A 162 3.49 -22.86 -16.98
C VAL A 162 2.73 -22.33 -18.19
N ILE A 163 2.25 -23.24 -19.03
CA ILE A 163 1.29 -22.91 -20.09
C ILE A 163 -0.10 -22.83 -19.43
N VAL A 164 -0.61 -21.61 -19.28
CA VAL A 164 -1.83 -21.31 -18.52
C VAL A 164 -3.06 -21.57 -19.37
N ASN A 165 -3.72 -22.70 -19.13
CA ASN A 165 -5.04 -23.00 -19.66
C ASN A 165 -6.15 -22.66 -18.63
N ASN A 166 -5.79 -22.52 -17.36
CA ASN A 166 -6.66 -22.16 -16.25
C ASN A 166 -5.92 -21.21 -15.30
N LEU A 167 -6.56 -20.12 -14.87
CA LEU A 167 -5.98 -19.11 -13.98
C LEU A 167 -5.49 -19.69 -12.64
N LYS A 168 -6.06 -20.80 -12.15
CA LYS A 168 -5.55 -21.48 -10.94
C LYS A 168 -4.08 -21.89 -11.07
N GLN A 169 -3.61 -22.18 -12.29
CA GLN A 169 -2.20 -22.51 -12.53
C GLN A 169 -1.28 -21.30 -12.27
N ILE A 170 -1.80 -20.07 -12.36
CA ILE A 170 -1.08 -18.86 -11.94
C ILE A 170 -0.94 -18.88 -10.42
N ASP A 171 -2.00 -19.16 -9.68
CA ASP A 171 -1.96 -19.23 -8.21
C ASP A 171 -0.88 -20.23 -7.75
N GLU A 172 -0.93 -21.46 -8.28
CA GLU A 172 0.01 -22.55 -7.95
C GLU A 172 1.46 -22.21 -8.35
N GLY A 173 1.65 -21.57 -9.51
CA GLY A 173 2.97 -21.14 -9.95
C GLY A 173 3.53 -20.00 -9.09
N MET A 174 2.68 -19.04 -8.71
CA MET A 174 3.07 -17.89 -7.87
C MET A 174 3.35 -18.32 -6.44
N GLU A 175 2.68 -19.34 -5.92
CA GLU A 175 3.00 -19.95 -4.62
C GLU A 175 4.41 -20.54 -4.63
N TRP A 176 4.73 -21.29 -5.68
CA TRP A 176 5.99 -22.01 -5.82
C TRP A 176 7.21 -21.10 -6.07
N ALA A 177 7.08 -20.05 -6.88
CA ALA A 177 8.23 -19.25 -7.32
C ALA A 177 8.58 -18.06 -6.42
N ASP A 178 9.84 -17.62 -6.42
CA ASP A 178 10.29 -16.35 -5.85
C ASP A 178 10.12 -15.19 -6.84
N ILE A 179 10.31 -15.48 -8.14
CA ILE A 179 10.14 -14.55 -9.25
C ILE A 179 9.05 -15.07 -10.19
N CYS A 180 8.02 -14.25 -10.42
CA CYS A 180 6.88 -14.53 -11.27
C CYS A 180 7.01 -13.74 -12.57
N TRP A 181 7.44 -14.40 -13.63
CA TRP A 181 7.57 -13.81 -14.95
C TRP A 181 6.31 -14.07 -15.77
N PHE A 182 5.64 -13.00 -16.18
CA PHE A 182 4.54 -13.04 -17.13
C PHE A 182 5.07 -12.68 -18.51
N GLU A 183 5.07 -13.67 -19.39
CA GLU A 183 5.37 -13.46 -20.80
C GLU A 183 4.11 -12.91 -21.46
N TRP A 184 4.22 -11.72 -22.08
CA TRP A 184 3.14 -10.89 -22.63
C TRP A 184 2.38 -10.03 -21.60
N CYS A 185 1.92 -8.85 -22.03
CA CYS A 185 1.05 -7.97 -21.23
C CYS A 185 -0.43 -8.20 -21.58
N ASP A 186 -1.03 -9.23 -20.99
CA ASP A 186 -2.40 -9.67 -21.26
C ASP A 186 -3.17 -10.06 -19.99
N GLU A 187 -4.27 -10.80 -20.11
CA GLU A 187 -5.09 -11.23 -18.96
C GLU A 187 -4.31 -12.02 -17.91
N LEU A 188 -3.20 -12.71 -18.25
CA LEU A 188 -2.42 -13.47 -17.28
C LEU A 188 -1.74 -12.53 -16.29
N VAL A 189 -1.07 -11.47 -16.76
CA VAL A 189 -0.48 -10.47 -15.88
C VAL A 189 -1.52 -9.54 -15.26
N ILE A 190 -2.68 -9.31 -15.90
CA ILE A 190 -3.78 -8.57 -15.26
C ILE A 190 -4.29 -9.34 -14.04
N TYR A 191 -4.47 -10.65 -14.17
CA TYR A 191 -4.84 -11.52 -13.07
C TYR A 191 -3.70 -11.61 -12.05
N GLY A 192 -2.50 -11.95 -12.52
CA GLY A 192 -1.30 -12.14 -11.71
C GLY A 192 -0.89 -10.89 -10.93
N SER A 193 -0.92 -9.70 -11.51
CA SER A 193 -0.62 -8.44 -10.82
C SER A 193 -1.66 -8.06 -9.76
N LYS A 194 -2.90 -8.55 -9.87
CA LYS A 194 -3.95 -8.38 -8.86
C LYS A 194 -4.00 -9.54 -7.87
N HIS A 195 -3.24 -10.60 -8.14
CA HIS A 195 -3.17 -11.75 -7.27
C HIS A 195 -2.49 -11.36 -5.97
N LEU A 196 -2.98 -11.88 -4.85
CA LEU A 196 -2.47 -11.49 -3.54
C LEU A 196 -0.95 -11.75 -3.44
N LEU A 197 -0.39 -12.77 -4.10
CA LEU A 197 1.04 -13.07 -4.05
C LEU A 197 1.92 -12.12 -4.87
N ALA A 198 1.34 -11.33 -5.79
CA ALA A 198 2.07 -10.46 -6.72
C ALA A 198 3.04 -9.51 -6.02
N GLU A 199 2.78 -9.24 -4.77
CA GLU A 199 3.49 -8.22 -4.06
C GLU A 199 4.57 -8.80 -3.11
N LYS A 200 4.48 -10.11 -2.80
CA LYS A 200 5.52 -10.88 -2.07
C LYS A 200 6.57 -11.43 -3.02
N LYS A 201 6.17 -11.65 -4.26
CA LYS A 201 6.99 -12.27 -5.29
C LYS A 201 7.50 -11.18 -6.20
N LYS A 202 8.66 -11.39 -6.81
CA LYS A 202 9.16 -10.47 -7.82
C LYS A 202 8.39 -10.65 -9.11
N VAL A 203 7.51 -9.72 -9.45
CA VAL A 203 6.68 -9.82 -10.65
C VAL A 203 7.35 -9.08 -11.80
N ILE A 204 7.61 -9.82 -12.87
CA ILE A 204 8.17 -9.28 -14.11
C ILE A 204 7.11 -9.42 -15.19
N CYS A 205 6.85 -8.34 -15.91
CA CYS A 205 6.01 -8.36 -17.10
C CYS A 205 6.87 -8.08 -18.33
N ARG A 206 6.88 -8.97 -19.32
CA ARG A 206 7.53 -8.72 -20.61
C ARG A 206 6.53 -8.31 -21.68
N LEU A 207 6.59 -7.06 -22.10
CA LEU A 207 5.63 -6.42 -23.00
C LEU A 207 6.19 -6.38 -24.44
N HIS A 208 5.41 -6.92 -25.38
CA HIS A 208 5.72 -6.93 -26.81
C HIS A 208 4.96 -5.82 -27.58
N SER A 209 5.09 -5.80 -28.91
CA SER A 209 4.55 -4.70 -29.72
C SER A 209 3.03 -4.69 -29.85
N TYR A 210 2.35 -5.82 -29.67
CA TYR A 210 0.91 -5.91 -29.90
C TYR A 210 0.11 -5.25 -28.77
N GLU A 211 0.51 -5.55 -27.53
CA GLU A 211 -0.16 -5.16 -26.30
C GLU A 211 -0.17 -3.64 -26.10
N ALA A 212 0.82 -2.94 -26.67
CA ALA A 212 0.93 -1.49 -26.68
C ALA A 212 -0.28 -0.77 -27.32
N PHE A 213 -1.06 -1.48 -28.15
CA PHE A 213 -2.26 -0.97 -28.82
C PHE A 213 -3.56 -1.57 -28.27
N THR A 214 -3.51 -2.19 -27.10
CA THR A 214 -4.67 -2.76 -26.40
C THR A 214 -4.96 -2.00 -25.10
N ASP A 215 -6.09 -2.31 -24.46
CA ASP A 215 -6.42 -1.79 -23.13
C ASP A 215 -5.81 -2.63 -21.99
N TYR A 216 -5.06 -3.70 -22.30
CA TYR A 216 -4.48 -4.55 -21.25
C TYR A 216 -3.56 -3.78 -20.30
N PRO A 217 -2.64 -2.91 -20.78
CA PRO A 217 -1.80 -2.12 -19.88
C PRO A 217 -2.59 -1.24 -18.91
N ALA A 218 -3.78 -0.77 -19.26
CA ALA A 218 -4.62 0.02 -18.36
C ALA A 218 -5.22 -0.80 -17.20
N LYS A 219 -5.33 -2.11 -17.38
CA LYS A 219 -5.98 -3.04 -16.45
C LYS A 219 -5.01 -3.72 -15.49
N VAL A 220 -3.70 -3.66 -15.76
CA VAL A 220 -2.63 -4.20 -14.91
C VAL A 220 -2.47 -3.34 -13.67
N ASN A 221 -2.33 -3.98 -12.51
CA ASN A 221 -1.91 -3.26 -11.30
C ASN A 221 -0.39 -3.06 -11.34
N TRP A 222 0.07 -1.96 -11.96
CA TRP A 222 1.50 -1.68 -12.11
C TRP A 222 2.24 -1.53 -10.77
N ALA A 223 1.57 -1.19 -9.66
CA ALA A 223 2.21 -1.16 -8.35
C ALA A 223 2.81 -2.52 -7.97
N ASN A 224 2.17 -3.61 -8.42
CA ASN A 224 2.51 -4.99 -8.10
C ASN A 224 3.37 -5.65 -9.20
N VAL A 225 3.98 -4.85 -10.06
CA VAL A 225 4.90 -5.30 -11.10
C VAL A 225 6.24 -4.62 -10.87
N ASP A 226 7.23 -5.36 -10.34
CA ASP A 226 8.55 -4.84 -10.01
C ASP A 226 9.31 -4.33 -11.24
N LYS A 227 9.23 -5.08 -12.36
CA LYS A 227 9.91 -4.74 -13.61
C LYS A 227 9.04 -4.97 -14.82
N VAL A 228 9.10 -4.01 -15.75
CA VAL A 228 8.49 -4.14 -17.08
C VAL A 228 9.60 -4.17 -18.12
N ILE A 229 9.70 -5.28 -18.85
CA ILE A 229 10.66 -5.46 -19.93
C ILE A 229 9.98 -5.12 -21.25
N PHE A 230 10.52 -4.15 -21.98
CA PHE A 230 10.10 -3.81 -23.34
C PHE A 230 11.07 -4.40 -24.36
N VAL A 231 10.55 -5.01 -25.42
CA VAL A 231 11.39 -5.61 -26.48
C VAL A 231 12.03 -4.57 -27.43
N ALA A 232 11.55 -3.33 -27.41
CA ALA A 232 12.13 -2.22 -28.16
C ALA A 232 11.76 -0.86 -27.56
N LYS A 233 12.63 0.14 -27.80
CA LYS A 233 12.52 1.49 -27.23
C LYS A 233 11.27 2.24 -27.69
N HIS A 234 10.98 2.24 -28.99
CA HIS A 234 9.79 2.92 -29.52
C HIS A 234 8.48 2.35 -28.99
N ILE A 235 8.44 1.07 -28.62
CA ILE A 235 7.26 0.45 -27.97
C ILE A 235 7.09 1.02 -26.55
N TYR A 236 8.18 1.12 -25.78
CA TYR A 236 8.16 1.82 -24.48
C TYR A 236 7.65 3.26 -24.62
N ASP A 237 8.17 4.02 -25.60
CA ASP A 237 7.77 5.41 -25.82
C ASP A 237 6.26 5.55 -26.13
N ILE A 238 5.68 4.61 -26.89
CA ILE A 238 4.24 4.57 -27.20
C ILE A 238 3.42 4.29 -25.93
N VAL A 239 3.81 3.28 -25.15
CA VAL A 239 3.08 2.83 -23.95
C VAL A 239 3.19 3.86 -22.83
N ALA A 240 4.39 4.36 -22.54
CA ALA A 240 4.63 5.33 -21.48
C ALA A 240 3.87 6.64 -21.70
N LYS A 241 3.68 7.07 -22.97
CA LYS A 241 2.86 8.25 -23.28
C LYS A 241 1.40 8.10 -22.84
N ARG A 242 0.86 6.88 -22.87
CA ARG A 242 -0.56 6.59 -22.56
C ARG A 242 -0.80 6.18 -21.11
N PHE A 243 0.17 5.53 -20.47
CA PHE A 243 -0.02 4.93 -19.14
C PHE A 243 1.07 5.38 -18.15
N SER A 244 0.68 6.19 -17.16
CA SER A 244 1.61 6.82 -16.20
C SER A 244 2.26 5.84 -15.22
N GLY A 245 1.59 4.73 -14.86
CA GLY A 245 2.10 3.73 -13.91
C GLY A 245 3.38 3.01 -14.33
N ILE A 246 3.78 3.14 -15.59
CA ILE A 246 4.96 2.51 -16.21
C ILE A 246 6.18 3.48 -16.23
N LYS A 247 5.96 4.77 -15.97
CA LYS A 247 6.97 5.85 -16.02
C LYS A 247 7.80 6.01 -14.74
N GLU A 248 7.50 5.24 -13.69
CA GLU A 248 8.24 5.28 -12.44
C GLU A 248 9.74 4.99 -12.68
N LYS A 249 10.62 5.81 -12.07
CA LYS A 249 12.06 5.74 -12.31
C LYS A 249 12.61 4.38 -11.88
N GLY A 250 13.17 3.63 -12.83
CA GLY A 250 13.77 2.31 -12.60
C GLY A 250 12.81 1.12 -12.76
N LYS A 251 11.54 1.34 -13.10
CA LYS A 251 10.53 0.28 -13.27
C LYS A 251 10.56 -0.40 -14.63
N SER A 252 10.78 0.39 -15.69
CA SER A 252 10.79 -0.09 -17.07
C SER A 252 12.22 -0.20 -17.61
N ILE A 253 12.50 -1.26 -18.36
CA ILE A 253 13.79 -1.49 -19.04
C ILE A 253 13.55 -1.99 -20.47
N VAL A 254 14.44 -1.63 -21.39
CA VAL A 254 14.42 -2.16 -22.76
C VAL A 254 15.44 -3.30 -22.86
N ILE A 255 14.96 -4.52 -23.11
CA ILE A 255 15.80 -5.69 -23.40
C ILE A 255 15.32 -6.30 -24.71
N ASN A 256 16.11 -6.10 -25.75
CA ASN A 256 15.84 -6.63 -27.09
C ASN A 256 15.83 -8.16 -27.11
N ASN A 257 15.12 -8.70 -28.08
CA ASN A 257 15.15 -10.12 -28.40
C ASN A 257 16.53 -10.51 -28.93
N GLY A 258 17.04 -11.66 -28.52
CA GLY A 258 18.33 -12.21 -28.96
C GLY A 258 18.16 -13.37 -29.94
N ILE A 259 19.14 -13.54 -30.81
CA ILE A 259 19.25 -14.65 -31.77
C ILE A 259 20.28 -15.67 -31.25
N ASP A 260 19.86 -16.93 -31.13
CA ASP A 260 20.79 -18.05 -30.90
C ASP A 260 21.59 -18.29 -32.17
N LEU A 261 22.82 -17.81 -32.14
CA LEU A 261 23.77 -17.86 -33.24
C LEU A 261 24.12 -19.30 -33.65
N ASN A 262 23.96 -20.29 -32.76
CA ASN A 262 24.24 -21.70 -33.04
C ASN A 262 23.11 -22.39 -33.81
N LYS A 263 21.90 -21.83 -33.82
CA LYS A 263 20.79 -22.33 -34.64
C LYS A 263 20.91 -21.97 -36.11
N PHE A 264 21.76 -21.00 -36.45
CA PHE A 264 21.87 -20.46 -37.81
C PHE A 264 23.27 -20.65 -38.37
N THR A 265 23.37 -21.58 -39.32
CA THR A 265 24.64 -21.94 -39.96
C THR A 265 25.11 -20.79 -40.84
N PHE A 266 26.17 -20.09 -40.40
CA PHE A 266 26.74 -18.98 -41.17
C PHE A 266 27.29 -19.45 -42.51
N LYS A 267 26.99 -18.69 -43.57
CA LYS A 267 27.55 -18.89 -44.90
C LYS A 267 27.92 -17.56 -45.52
N ASN A 268 29.11 -17.48 -46.10
CA ASN A 268 29.45 -16.32 -46.92
C ASN A 268 28.73 -16.43 -48.28
N ARG A 269 28.02 -15.37 -48.64
CA ARG A 269 27.15 -15.27 -49.80
C ARG A 269 27.57 -14.11 -50.69
N CYS A 270 27.08 -14.15 -51.90
CA CYS A 270 27.15 -13.07 -52.88
C CYS A 270 25.75 -12.71 -53.36
N LYS A 271 25.68 -11.71 -54.23
CA LYS A 271 24.45 -11.36 -54.94
C LYS A 271 23.84 -12.56 -55.66
N GLY A 272 22.53 -12.59 -55.71
CA GLY A 272 21.77 -13.56 -56.48
C GLY A 272 20.37 -13.04 -56.75
N PHE A 273 19.40 -13.94 -56.88
CA PHE A 273 18.06 -13.61 -57.33
C PHE A 273 16.96 -14.01 -56.34
N ASP A 274 17.32 -14.72 -55.27
CA ASP A 274 16.37 -15.32 -54.35
C ASP A 274 16.14 -14.39 -53.14
N VAL A 275 14.96 -13.79 -53.11
CA VAL A 275 14.47 -12.87 -52.09
C VAL A 275 13.56 -13.62 -51.13
N ALA A 276 13.93 -13.68 -49.86
CA ALA A 276 13.14 -14.29 -48.81
C ALA A 276 12.20 -13.26 -48.16
N TYR A 277 11.02 -13.73 -47.77
CA TYR A 277 10.13 -13.10 -46.82
C TYR A 277 9.62 -14.15 -45.84
N VAL A 278 9.65 -13.84 -44.55
CA VAL A 278 9.30 -14.77 -43.48
C VAL A 278 8.35 -14.10 -42.50
N GLY A 279 7.17 -14.69 -42.33
CA GLY A 279 6.17 -14.27 -41.36
C GLY A 279 4.74 -14.28 -41.92
N TYR A 280 3.78 -14.01 -41.05
CA TYR A 280 2.37 -13.90 -41.44
C TYR A 280 2.14 -12.82 -42.51
N ILE A 281 1.14 -13.01 -43.36
CA ILE A 281 0.70 -12.00 -44.32
C ILE A 281 -0.57 -11.35 -43.78
N ASN A 282 -0.42 -10.14 -43.26
CA ASN A 282 -1.50 -9.33 -42.69
C ASN A 282 -1.18 -7.83 -42.82
N TYR A 283 -2.12 -6.98 -42.42
CA TYR A 283 -2.02 -5.53 -42.61
C TYR A 283 -0.79 -4.87 -41.96
N LYS A 284 -0.25 -5.44 -40.87
CA LYS A 284 0.92 -4.88 -40.16
C LYS A 284 2.22 -5.11 -40.92
N LYS A 285 2.24 -6.13 -41.77
CA LYS A 285 3.45 -6.58 -42.49
C LYS A 285 3.62 -5.94 -43.87
N GLY A 286 2.82 -4.90 -44.18
CA GLY A 286 2.88 -4.15 -45.44
C GLY A 286 2.85 -5.01 -46.70
N PRO A 287 1.91 -5.95 -46.83
CA PRO A 287 1.95 -7.01 -47.83
C PRO A 287 1.85 -6.47 -49.27
N MET A 288 1.18 -5.32 -49.47
CA MET A 288 1.15 -4.64 -50.77
C MET A 288 2.53 -4.13 -51.20
N LEU A 289 3.33 -3.59 -50.27
CA LEU A 289 4.68 -3.11 -50.57
C LEU A 289 5.61 -4.25 -50.99
N LEU A 290 5.42 -5.44 -50.43
CA LEU A 290 6.19 -6.63 -50.80
C LEU A 290 5.98 -7.00 -52.28
N LEU A 291 4.73 -7.01 -52.74
CA LEU A 291 4.41 -7.28 -54.14
C LEU A 291 4.96 -6.20 -55.08
N GLN A 292 4.86 -4.94 -54.69
CA GLN A 292 5.42 -3.83 -55.48
C GLN A 292 6.93 -3.91 -55.60
N LEU A 293 7.64 -4.26 -54.52
CA LEU A 293 9.08 -4.44 -54.54
C LEU A 293 9.51 -5.58 -55.45
N ILE A 294 8.90 -6.77 -55.32
CA ILE A 294 9.28 -7.89 -56.18
C ILE A 294 8.96 -7.61 -57.64
N LYS A 295 7.83 -6.95 -57.94
CA LYS A 295 7.51 -6.54 -59.30
C LYS A 295 8.58 -5.61 -59.89
N ALA A 296 9.00 -4.61 -59.12
CA ALA A 296 10.06 -3.68 -59.55
C ALA A 296 11.40 -4.40 -59.81
N LEU A 297 11.75 -5.43 -59.04
CA LEU A 297 12.94 -6.24 -59.29
C LEU A 297 12.79 -7.13 -60.53
N VAL A 298 11.64 -7.78 -60.72
CA VAL A 298 11.37 -8.66 -61.87
C VAL A 298 11.36 -7.89 -63.19
N ASP A 299 10.90 -6.64 -63.18
CA ASP A 299 10.95 -5.75 -64.34
C ASP A 299 12.37 -5.42 -64.80
N ILE A 300 13.33 -5.45 -63.86
CA ILE A 300 14.75 -5.22 -64.13
C ILE A 300 15.42 -6.52 -64.57
N ASP A 301 15.15 -7.63 -63.88
CA ASP A 301 15.65 -8.96 -64.23
C ASP A 301 14.64 -10.04 -63.86
N LYS A 302 14.14 -10.77 -64.87
CA LYS A 302 13.11 -11.80 -64.69
C LYS A 302 13.53 -12.97 -63.81
N ARG A 303 14.82 -13.10 -63.48
CA ARG A 303 15.34 -14.18 -62.62
C ARG A 303 14.97 -14.00 -61.15
N TYR A 304 14.64 -12.78 -60.69
CA TYR A 304 14.28 -12.54 -59.29
C TYR A 304 13.09 -13.39 -58.85
N LYS A 305 13.21 -14.03 -57.68
CA LYS A 305 12.16 -14.84 -57.07
C LYS A 305 11.91 -14.39 -55.65
N LEU A 306 10.64 -14.26 -55.27
CA LEU A 306 10.17 -14.03 -53.91
C LEU A 306 9.71 -15.35 -53.30
N HIS A 307 10.38 -15.77 -52.25
CA HIS A 307 10.10 -16.98 -51.48
C HIS A 307 9.44 -16.60 -50.17
N ILE A 308 8.20 -17.02 -49.97
CA ILE A 308 7.37 -16.67 -48.83
C ILE A 308 7.23 -17.88 -47.91
N ALA A 309 7.90 -17.83 -46.75
CA ALA A 309 7.66 -18.72 -45.62
C ALA A 309 6.66 -18.03 -44.67
N GLY A 310 5.38 -18.33 -44.84
CA GLY A 310 4.31 -17.70 -44.09
C GLY A 310 2.92 -18.06 -44.60
N VAL A 311 1.92 -17.73 -43.79
CA VAL A 311 0.51 -17.97 -44.10
C VAL A 311 -0.29 -16.67 -44.04
N PHE A 312 -1.34 -16.59 -44.85
CA PHE A 312 -2.30 -15.50 -44.80
C PHE A 312 -3.15 -15.61 -43.53
N GLN A 313 -3.24 -14.52 -42.77
CA GLN A 313 -4.16 -14.43 -41.62
C GLN A 313 -5.48 -13.71 -41.98
N ASP A 314 -5.57 -13.19 -43.20
CA ASP A 314 -6.74 -12.48 -43.70
C ASP A 314 -6.98 -12.88 -45.17
N GLU A 315 -8.14 -13.46 -45.43
CA GLU A 315 -8.50 -13.95 -46.76
C GLU A 315 -8.54 -12.84 -47.83
N ARG A 316 -8.76 -11.57 -47.44
CA ARG A 316 -8.72 -10.44 -48.39
C ARG A 316 -7.34 -10.26 -49.01
N TYR A 317 -6.28 -10.45 -48.22
CA TYR A 317 -4.91 -10.39 -48.75
C TYR A 317 -4.60 -11.58 -49.65
N LYS A 318 -5.15 -12.75 -49.36
CA LYS A 318 -5.00 -13.92 -50.24
C LYS A 318 -5.66 -13.71 -51.59
N LEU A 319 -6.89 -13.18 -51.60
CA LEU A 319 -7.59 -12.79 -52.83
C LEU A 319 -6.82 -11.70 -53.60
N TYR A 320 -6.37 -10.66 -52.90
CA TYR A 320 -5.56 -9.58 -53.47
C TYR A 320 -4.26 -10.11 -54.09
N TYR A 321 -3.50 -10.95 -53.38
CA TYR A 321 -2.26 -11.53 -53.91
C TYR A 321 -2.53 -12.39 -55.14
N LYS A 322 -3.58 -13.23 -55.10
CA LYS A 322 -3.96 -14.05 -56.26
C LYS A 322 -4.25 -13.19 -57.49
N GLN A 323 -5.03 -12.12 -57.33
CA GLN A 323 -5.33 -11.19 -58.43
C GLN A 323 -4.06 -10.45 -58.89
N MET A 324 -3.34 -9.83 -57.96
CA MET A 324 -2.23 -8.96 -58.31
C MET A 324 -1.03 -9.69 -58.89
N ILE A 325 -0.74 -10.93 -58.45
CA ILE A 325 0.32 -11.75 -59.04
C ILE A 325 0.03 -12.04 -60.52
N GLU A 326 -1.24 -12.28 -60.87
CA GLU A 326 -1.69 -12.48 -62.25
C GLU A 326 -1.61 -11.18 -63.05
N GLU A 327 -2.20 -10.08 -62.55
CA GLU A 327 -2.19 -8.76 -63.21
C GLU A 327 -0.77 -8.20 -63.41
N MET A 328 0.14 -8.48 -62.47
CA MET A 328 1.54 -8.08 -62.57
C MET A 328 2.37 -9.03 -63.44
N GLY A 329 1.84 -10.19 -63.85
CA GLY A 329 2.57 -11.17 -64.64
C GLY A 329 3.80 -11.77 -63.94
N ILE A 330 3.74 -11.95 -62.61
CA ILE A 330 4.86 -12.42 -61.76
C ILE A 330 4.59 -13.79 -61.13
N LYS A 331 3.70 -14.59 -61.73
CA LYS A 331 3.27 -15.89 -61.21
C LYS A 331 4.43 -16.87 -61.00
N ASP A 332 5.40 -16.89 -61.91
CA ASP A 332 6.57 -17.77 -61.83
C ASP A 332 7.66 -17.23 -60.90
N ASN A 333 7.49 -15.99 -60.41
CA ASN A 333 8.44 -15.30 -59.54
C ASN A 333 8.05 -15.34 -58.06
N VAL A 334 6.81 -15.69 -57.71
CA VAL A 334 6.35 -15.72 -56.31
C VAL A 334 6.03 -17.14 -55.87
N ILE A 335 6.73 -17.62 -54.84
CA ILE A 335 6.63 -19.01 -54.36
C ILE A 335 6.19 -19.01 -52.89
N PHE A 336 5.09 -19.69 -52.61
CA PHE A 336 4.57 -19.88 -51.25
C PHE A 336 4.98 -21.24 -50.70
N TYR A 337 5.61 -21.23 -49.53
CA TYR A 337 6.02 -22.45 -48.81
C TYR A 337 5.07 -22.81 -47.67
N GLY A 338 4.12 -21.92 -47.34
CA GLY A 338 3.32 -22.07 -46.13
C GLY A 338 4.16 -21.87 -44.88
N TRP A 339 3.77 -22.52 -43.77
CA TRP A 339 4.57 -22.51 -42.55
C TRP A 339 5.81 -23.40 -42.72
N VAL A 340 6.96 -22.93 -42.24
CA VAL A 340 8.26 -23.61 -42.35
C VAL A 340 8.82 -23.80 -40.96
N ASP A 341 9.05 -25.05 -40.56
CA ASP A 341 9.55 -25.39 -39.22
C ASP A 341 11.07 -25.24 -39.09
N ASP A 342 11.82 -25.59 -40.14
CA ASP A 342 13.28 -25.47 -40.18
C ASP A 342 13.72 -24.28 -41.03
N ILE A 343 13.73 -23.10 -40.40
CA ILE A 343 14.08 -21.83 -41.05
C ILE A 343 15.57 -21.79 -41.44
N ASP A 344 16.49 -22.36 -40.66
CA ASP A 344 17.92 -22.35 -41.00
C ASP A 344 18.17 -23.07 -42.32
N LYS A 345 17.57 -24.25 -42.48
CA LYS A 345 17.66 -25.02 -43.73
C LYS A 345 16.95 -24.31 -44.89
N TRP A 346 15.78 -23.72 -44.66
CA TRP A 346 15.04 -23.05 -45.74
C TRP A 346 15.72 -21.77 -46.24
N LEU A 347 16.48 -21.08 -45.37
CA LEU A 347 17.28 -19.91 -45.73
C LEU A 347 18.58 -20.26 -46.47
N GLU A 348 18.93 -21.53 -46.62
CA GLU A 348 20.24 -21.98 -47.10
C GLU A 348 20.62 -21.48 -48.50
N ASP A 349 19.64 -21.33 -49.38
CA ASP A 349 19.78 -20.90 -50.79
C ASP A 349 19.33 -19.45 -51.04
N LYS A 350 18.97 -18.69 -50.01
CA LYS A 350 18.46 -17.32 -50.17
C LYS A 350 19.59 -16.28 -50.19
N ASN A 351 19.36 -15.16 -50.90
CA ASN A 351 20.32 -14.06 -51.02
C ASN A 351 19.89 -12.80 -50.26
N TYR A 352 18.60 -12.52 -50.19
CA TYR A 352 18.09 -11.31 -49.52
C TYR A 352 16.98 -11.67 -48.55
N ILE A 353 16.83 -10.90 -47.47
CA ILE A 353 15.66 -10.96 -46.59
C ILE A 353 14.98 -9.60 -46.61
N VAL A 354 13.70 -9.58 -46.97
CA VAL A 354 12.92 -8.35 -47.08
C VAL A 354 11.94 -8.22 -45.92
N SER A 355 11.93 -7.03 -45.32
CA SER A 355 10.84 -6.60 -44.44
C SER A 355 10.13 -5.40 -45.05
N THR A 356 8.79 -5.47 -45.08
CA THR A 356 7.88 -4.43 -45.58
C THR A 356 6.93 -3.94 -44.51
N SER A 357 7.18 -4.31 -43.25
CA SER A 357 6.31 -4.01 -42.13
C SER A 357 6.09 -2.52 -41.92
N VAL A 358 4.94 -2.19 -41.32
CA VAL A 358 4.59 -0.81 -40.95
C VAL A 358 5.09 -0.48 -39.54
N LEU A 359 5.10 -1.48 -38.67
CA LEU A 359 5.63 -1.41 -37.30
C LEU A 359 6.08 -2.81 -36.87
N GLU A 360 7.26 -2.91 -36.27
CA GLU A 360 7.76 -4.12 -35.62
C GLU A 360 8.15 -3.82 -34.18
N GLY A 361 8.09 -4.82 -33.31
CA GLY A 361 8.77 -4.75 -32.01
C GLY A 361 10.25 -5.05 -32.20
N HIS A 362 10.55 -6.32 -32.48
CA HIS A 362 11.89 -6.78 -32.85
C HIS A 362 11.74 -7.87 -33.93
N PRO A 363 12.14 -7.63 -35.19
CA PRO A 363 11.84 -8.53 -36.30
C PRO A 363 12.80 -9.72 -36.36
N TYR A 364 12.46 -10.79 -35.62
CA TYR A 364 13.24 -12.03 -35.52
C TYR A 364 13.70 -12.56 -36.88
N SER A 365 12.80 -12.74 -37.83
CA SER A 365 13.13 -13.38 -39.10
C SER A 365 14.19 -12.64 -39.93
N VAL A 366 14.23 -11.31 -39.83
CA VAL A 366 15.28 -10.50 -40.48
C VAL A 366 16.62 -10.78 -39.81
N MET A 367 16.64 -10.84 -38.48
CA MET A 367 17.85 -11.04 -37.69
C MET A 367 18.39 -12.46 -37.82
N GLU A 368 17.53 -13.47 -37.88
CA GLU A 368 17.89 -14.87 -38.16
C GLU A 368 18.58 -15.00 -39.52
N ALA A 369 18.00 -14.37 -40.55
CA ALA A 369 18.61 -14.34 -41.88
C ALA A 369 19.94 -13.57 -41.90
N MET A 370 20.03 -12.41 -41.22
CA MET A 370 21.30 -11.69 -41.05
C MET A 370 22.34 -12.55 -40.33
N ALA A 371 21.93 -13.31 -39.31
CA ALA A 371 22.77 -14.24 -38.58
C ALA A 371 23.30 -15.36 -39.50
N LYS A 372 22.54 -15.77 -40.52
CA LYS A 372 22.98 -16.71 -41.56
C LYS A 372 23.86 -16.06 -42.65
N GLY A 373 24.08 -14.76 -42.58
CA GLY A 373 24.85 -13.98 -43.56
C GLY A 373 24.03 -13.48 -44.76
N ILE A 374 22.71 -13.42 -44.65
CA ILE A 374 21.81 -12.96 -45.72
C ILE A 374 21.65 -11.44 -45.65
N LYS A 375 21.69 -10.76 -46.80
CA LYS A 375 21.58 -9.30 -46.87
C LYS A 375 20.18 -8.81 -46.47
N PRO A 376 20.07 -7.92 -45.48
CA PRO A 376 18.80 -7.35 -45.09
C PRO A 376 18.37 -6.18 -45.99
N VAL A 377 17.08 -6.12 -46.32
CA VAL A 377 16.43 -5.01 -47.04
C VAL A 377 15.16 -4.63 -46.28
N ILE A 378 15.28 -3.65 -45.37
CA ILE A 378 14.30 -3.43 -44.31
C ILE A 378 13.58 -2.11 -44.53
N HIS A 379 12.25 -2.14 -44.61
CA HIS A 379 11.46 -0.93 -44.69
C HIS A 379 11.67 -0.08 -43.41
N CYS A 380 11.78 1.23 -43.54
CA CYS A 380 11.97 2.18 -42.45
C CYS A 380 10.65 2.37 -41.65
N PHE A 381 10.16 1.27 -41.09
CA PHE A 381 8.97 1.20 -40.25
C PHE A 381 9.13 2.01 -38.97
N VAL A 382 8.02 2.24 -38.25
CA VAL A 382 8.04 2.98 -36.98
C VAL A 382 8.94 2.27 -35.96
N GLY A 383 10.08 2.88 -35.63
CA GLY A 383 11.09 2.33 -34.71
C GLY A 383 12.28 1.63 -35.38
N ALA A 384 12.31 1.49 -36.71
CA ALA A 384 13.38 0.78 -37.41
C ALA A 384 14.78 1.35 -37.12
N LYS A 385 14.89 2.68 -37.00
CA LYS A 385 16.15 3.38 -36.71
C LYS A 385 16.68 3.19 -35.28
N ASP A 386 15.84 2.71 -34.36
CA ASP A 386 16.27 2.34 -33.01
C ASP A 386 16.92 0.95 -33.00
N ILE A 387 16.73 0.16 -34.07
CA ILE A 387 17.16 -1.24 -34.16
C ILE A 387 18.28 -1.41 -35.19
N PHE A 388 18.14 -0.81 -36.36
CA PHE A 388 19.03 -1.01 -37.51
C PHE A 388 19.70 0.29 -37.92
N GLU A 389 20.95 0.15 -38.39
CA GLU A 389 21.68 1.25 -39.00
C GLU A 389 21.03 1.67 -40.33
N ASN A 390 21.10 2.97 -40.66
CA ASN A 390 20.42 3.54 -41.83
C ASN A 390 20.76 2.83 -43.16
N ARG A 391 21.94 2.20 -43.27
CA ARG A 391 22.36 1.47 -44.48
C ARG A 391 21.54 0.20 -44.76
N TYR A 392 20.80 -0.32 -43.79
CA TYR A 392 19.89 -1.47 -43.97
C TYR A 392 18.44 -1.04 -44.26
N LEU A 393 18.16 0.27 -44.22
CA LEU A 393 16.80 0.82 -44.24
C LEU A 393 16.44 1.45 -45.59
N TRP A 394 15.21 1.26 -46.05
CA TRP A 394 14.64 1.92 -47.23
C TRP A 394 13.30 2.59 -46.93
N THR A 395 12.95 3.64 -47.67
CA THR A 395 11.68 4.39 -47.51
C THR A 395 10.83 4.38 -48.76
N THR A 396 11.42 4.07 -49.93
CA THR A 396 10.72 3.98 -51.22
C THR A 396 11.12 2.70 -51.94
N ILE A 397 10.25 2.20 -52.82
CA ILE A 397 10.54 1.01 -53.65
C ILE A 397 11.86 1.19 -54.43
N ASN A 398 12.11 2.38 -54.98
CA ASN A 398 13.36 2.66 -55.71
C ASN A 398 14.59 2.46 -54.83
N THR A 399 14.59 3.02 -53.61
CA THR A 399 15.71 2.82 -52.68
C THR A 399 15.88 1.36 -52.27
N ALA A 400 14.80 0.59 -52.11
CA ALA A 400 14.88 -0.85 -51.85
C ALA A 400 15.50 -1.62 -53.02
N VAL A 401 15.09 -1.28 -54.26
CA VAL A 401 15.64 -1.85 -55.49
C VAL A 401 17.13 -1.52 -55.61
N GLU A 402 17.53 -0.27 -55.36
CA GLU A 402 18.93 0.16 -55.33
C GLU A 402 19.76 -0.65 -54.31
N MET A 403 19.21 -0.93 -53.13
CA MET A 403 19.87 -1.77 -52.13
C MET A 403 20.09 -3.20 -52.62
N VAL A 404 19.11 -3.81 -53.29
CA VAL A 404 19.24 -5.16 -53.86
C VAL A 404 20.27 -5.19 -55.00
N LEU A 405 20.25 -4.17 -55.86
CA LEU A 405 21.15 -4.04 -57.02
C LEU A 405 22.56 -3.53 -56.67
N SER A 406 22.78 -2.93 -55.50
CA SER A 406 24.09 -2.43 -55.07
C SER A 406 25.12 -3.54 -54.97
N ASN A 407 26.34 -3.32 -55.50
CA ASN A 407 27.49 -4.24 -55.43
C ASN A 407 27.97 -4.57 -54.02
N GLU A 408 27.52 -3.83 -53.01
CA GLU A 408 27.87 -4.06 -51.62
C GLU A 408 27.08 -5.27 -51.06
N TYR A 409 27.78 -6.38 -50.83
CA TYR A 409 27.23 -7.56 -50.16
C TYR A 409 28.26 -8.11 -49.17
N ASN A 410 27.95 -8.08 -47.88
CA ASN A 410 28.90 -8.47 -46.82
C ASN A 410 28.22 -9.33 -45.75
N SER A 411 28.19 -10.64 -46.00
CA SER A 411 27.59 -11.64 -45.11
C SER A 411 28.15 -11.57 -43.69
N LEU A 412 29.46 -11.38 -43.57
CA LEU A 412 30.14 -11.33 -42.27
C LEU A 412 29.73 -10.10 -41.47
N GLU A 413 29.55 -8.95 -42.13
CA GLU A 413 29.03 -7.75 -41.49
C GLU A 413 27.62 -7.96 -40.95
N TYR A 414 26.72 -8.57 -41.73
CA TYR A 414 25.35 -8.83 -41.29
C TYR A 414 25.31 -9.74 -40.07
N ARG A 415 26.12 -10.81 -40.07
CA ARG A 415 26.28 -11.70 -38.92
C ARG A 415 26.88 -10.98 -37.71
N ARG A 416 27.98 -10.24 -37.89
CA ARG A 416 28.63 -9.47 -36.82
C ARG A 416 27.73 -8.40 -36.22
N PHE A 417 26.86 -7.81 -37.02
CA PHE A 417 25.85 -6.88 -36.52
C PHE A 417 24.90 -7.56 -35.53
N ILE A 418 24.44 -8.77 -35.83
CA ILE A 418 23.61 -9.55 -34.89
C ILE A 418 24.43 -9.99 -33.69
N GLU A 419 25.63 -10.54 -33.91
CA GLU A 419 26.51 -11.01 -32.85
C GLU A 419 26.86 -9.92 -31.82
N GLY A 420 27.16 -8.70 -32.28
CA GLY A 420 27.55 -7.59 -31.41
C GLY A 420 26.39 -6.88 -30.70
N ASN A 421 25.15 -6.99 -31.21
CA ASN A 421 24.03 -6.19 -30.72
C ASN A 421 22.84 -7.01 -30.19
N TYR A 422 22.56 -8.15 -30.82
CA TYR A 422 21.31 -8.90 -30.67
C TYR A 422 21.54 -10.42 -30.59
N SER A 423 22.67 -10.87 -30.06
CA SER A 423 22.88 -12.29 -29.75
C SER A 423 22.05 -12.72 -28.53
N LEU A 424 21.72 -14.01 -28.45
CA LEU A 424 21.05 -14.57 -27.28
C LEU A 424 21.89 -14.35 -26.01
N GLU A 425 23.20 -14.47 -26.09
CA GLU A 425 24.11 -14.27 -24.95
C GLU A 425 24.00 -12.85 -24.38
N ILE A 426 23.89 -11.82 -25.24
CA ILE A 426 23.68 -10.43 -24.81
C ILE A 426 22.32 -10.28 -24.12
N GLN A 427 21.27 -10.91 -24.66
CA GLN A 427 19.95 -10.89 -24.07
C GLN A 427 19.94 -11.53 -22.68
N ILE A 428 20.49 -12.76 -22.56
CA ILE A 428 20.58 -13.47 -21.27
C ILE A 428 21.41 -12.67 -20.27
N LYS A 429 22.53 -12.08 -20.69
CA LYS A 429 23.36 -11.23 -19.82
C LYS A 429 22.55 -10.06 -19.25
N LYS A 430 21.80 -9.33 -20.08
CA LYS A 430 20.94 -8.22 -19.61
C LYS A 430 19.82 -8.70 -18.69
N ILE A 431 19.25 -9.88 -18.95
CA ILE A 431 18.25 -10.49 -18.08
C ILE A 431 18.88 -10.87 -16.73
N ARG A 432 20.07 -11.46 -16.71
CA ARG A 432 20.81 -11.75 -15.46
C ARG A 432 21.11 -10.48 -14.68
N GLU A 433 21.58 -9.42 -15.33
CA GLU A 433 21.80 -8.12 -14.69
C GLU A 433 20.51 -7.56 -14.07
N LEU A 434 19.38 -7.70 -14.79
CA LEU A 434 18.06 -7.33 -14.28
C LEU A 434 17.67 -8.17 -13.05
N LEU A 435 17.76 -9.50 -13.13
CA LEU A 435 17.42 -10.41 -12.03
C LEU A 435 18.33 -10.22 -10.81
N ASN A 436 19.63 -9.96 -11.04
CA ASN A 436 20.57 -9.63 -9.98
C ASN A 436 20.25 -8.28 -9.33
N SER A 437 19.76 -7.30 -10.10
CA SER A 437 19.26 -6.03 -9.54
C SER A 437 18.01 -6.20 -8.67
N LEU A 438 17.26 -7.29 -8.85
CA LEU A 438 16.16 -7.68 -7.96
C LEU A 438 16.67 -8.36 -6.68
N GLY A 439 17.90 -8.89 -6.69
CA GLY A 439 18.58 -9.52 -5.55
C GLY A 439 19.46 -8.58 -4.71
N ASN A 440 20.14 -7.61 -5.32
CA ASN A 440 21.17 -6.76 -4.68
C ASN A 440 20.64 -5.51 -3.94
N MET A 441 19.48 -5.61 -3.27
CA MET A 441 19.20 -4.77 -2.09
C MET A 441 19.42 -5.55 -0.77
N ILE A 442 20.13 -6.68 -0.86
CA ILE A 442 20.53 -7.56 0.24
C ILE A 442 21.95 -8.04 -0.06
N GLU A 443 22.97 -7.19 0.13
CA GLU A 443 24.38 -7.58 0.32
C GLU A 443 25.26 -6.35 0.60
N ILE A 444 24.96 -5.64 1.70
CA ILE A 444 25.98 -4.93 2.49
C ILE A 444 25.54 -5.13 3.93
N ASN A 445 26.07 -6.17 4.58
CA ASN A 445 26.46 -6.20 6.00
C ASN A 445 26.79 -7.63 6.45
N SER A 446 27.93 -8.13 5.97
CA SER A 446 28.76 -9.05 6.76
C SER A 446 30.19 -8.50 6.78
N ILE A 447 30.42 -7.47 7.59
CA ILE A 447 31.75 -7.20 8.13
C ILE A 447 31.63 -7.28 9.65
N THR A 448 32.29 -8.31 10.16
CA THR A 448 32.73 -8.51 11.54
C THR A 448 33.00 -7.20 12.28
N SER A 449 32.42 -7.10 13.48
CA SER A 449 32.99 -6.44 14.66
C SER A 449 34.07 -5.39 14.38
N LYS A 450 33.63 -4.19 13.98
CA LYS A 450 34.34 -2.95 14.28
C LYS A 450 33.34 -1.79 14.21
N GLN A 451 32.89 -1.44 15.42
CA GLN A 451 32.48 -0.11 15.86
C GLN A 451 32.26 0.97 14.79
N THR A 452 31.00 1.39 14.72
CA THR A 452 30.52 2.76 14.46
C THR A 452 30.78 3.36 13.08
N THR A 453 29.72 4.03 12.61
CA THR A 453 29.61 4.94 11.46
C THR A 453 29.41 4.34 10.05
N GLN A 454 28.19 4.59 9.54
CA GLN A 454 27.72 4.58 8.15
C GLN A 454 27.05 3.31 7.58
N VAL A 455 25.95 2.90 8.21
CA VAL A 455 24.78 2.35 7.50
C VAL A 455 23.61 3.27 7.86
N LYS A 456 22.98 3.94 6.89
CA LYS A 456 21.79 4.77 7.15
C LYS A 456 20.67 3.82 7.59
N SER A 457 20.15 3.98 8.81
CA SER A 457 19.19 3.06 9.40
C SER A 457 17.86 3.06 8.63
N VAL A 458 17.09 1.95 8.69
CA VAL A 458 15.71 1.89 8.15
C VAL A 458 14.88 3.08 8.64
N TRP A 459 15.09 3.47 9.90
CA TRP A 459 14.50 4.64 10.53
C TRP A 459 14.92 5.96 9.88
N ASP A 460 16.19 6.13 9.51
CA ASP A 460 16.63 7.32 8.77
C ASP A 460 15.96 7.43 7.40
N LYS A 461 15.66 6.30 6.74
CA LYS A 461 14.92 6.29 5.47
C LYS A 461 13.45 6.69 5.69
N ILE A 462 12.80 6.14 6.71
CA ILE A 462 11.40 6.45 7.08
C ILE A 462 11.28 7.93 7.46
N TRP A 463 12.09 8.42 8.39
CA TRP A 463 12.03 9.81 8.85
C TRP A 463 12.47 10.81 7.78
N SER A 464 13.39 10.44 6.88
CA SER A 464 13.72 11.24 5.69
C SER A 464 12.55 11.35 4.70
N HIS A 465 11.69 10.34 4.58
CA HIS A 465 10.48 10.41 3.75
C HIS A 465 9.44 11.34 4.39
N TYR A 466 9.12 11.14 5.67
CA TYR A 466 8.15 11.96 6.40
C TYR A 466 8.55 13.43 6.54
N LYS A 467 9.85 13.74 6.50
CA LYS A 467 10.35 15.13 6.46
C LYS A 467 9.75 15.97 5.32
N SER A 468 9.32 15.33 4.22
CA SER A 468 8.72 16.00 3.06
C SER A 468 7.22 16.31 3.21
N GLU A 469 6.52 15.66 4.14
CA GLU A 469 5.06 15.80 4.34
C GLU A 469 4.67 16.98 5.25
N GLY A 470 5.61 17.45 6.08
CA GLY A 470 5.41 18.55 7.04
C GLY A 470 4.84 18.10 8.39
N PRO A 471 5.31 18.69 9.53
CA PRO A 471 5.00 18.20 10.88
C PRO A 471 3.51 18.30 11.24
N VAL A 472 2.80 19.30 10.72
CA VAL A 472 1.38 19.56 11.02
C VAL A 472 0.48 18.47 10.42
N LYS A 473 0.76 18.05 9.19
CA LYS A 473 0.00 17.00 8.49
C LYS A 473 0.14 15.67 9.22
N ILE A 474 1.37 15.34 9.65
CA ILE A 474 1.67 14.10 10.39
C ILE A 474 0.99 14.11 11.76
N ALA A 475 1.04 15.23 12.49
CA ALA A 475 0.40 15.35 13.79
C ALA A 475 -1.13 15.22 13.71
N ASN A 476 -1.74 15.68 12.62
CA ASN A 476 -3.19 15.63 12.41
C ASN A 476 -3.67 14.45 11.56
N GLU A 477 -2.84 13.42 11.38
CA GLU A 477 -3.29 12.19 10.73
C GLU A 477 -4.32 11.49 11.66
N PRO A 478 -5.54 11.18 11.16
CA PRO A 478 -6.64 10.72 12.01
C PRO A 478 -6.33 9.46 12.82
N GLY A 479 -5.69 8.45 12.21
CA GLY A 479 -5.35 7.20 12.91
C GLY A 479 -4.39 7.44 14.07
N GLY A 480 -3.35 8.24 13.84
CA GLY A 480 -2.38 8.63 14.86
C GLY A 480 -2.99 9.48 15.98
N MET A 481 -3.85 10.45 15.66
CA MET A 481 -4.52 11.27 16.68
C MET A 481 -5.36 10.43 17.64
N VAL A 482 -6.15 9.52 17.09
CA VAL A 482 -7.01 8.65 17.90
C VAL A 482 -6.17 7.76 18.79
N LEU A 483 -5.15 7.08 18.24
CA LEU A 483 -4.30 6.18 19.02
C LEU A 483 -3.62 6.91 20.18
N ARG A 484 -3.11 8.12 19.95
CA ARG A 484 -2.52 8.94 21.02
C ARG A 484 -3.55 9.29 22.10
N SER A 485 -4.77 9.65 21.71
CA SER A 485 -5.84 9.95 22.65
C SER A 485 -6.27 8.73 23.47
N GLU A 486 -6.38 7.55 22.85
CA GLU A 486 -6.68 6.30 23.53
C GLU A 486 -5.57 5.90 24.52
N PHE A 487 -4.30 6.10 24.14
CA PHE A 487 -3.16 5.88 25.03
C PHE A 487 -3.21 6.80 26.25
N ILE A 488 -3.52 8.09 26.06
CA ILE A 488 -3.66 9.06 27.15
C ILE A 488 -4.86 8.74 28.04
N ASP A 489 -6.00 8.32 27.47
CA ASP A 489 -7.16 7.87 28.23
C ASP A 489 -6.82 6.68 29.14
N LEU A 490 -6.06 5.71 28.62
CA LEU A 490 -5.59 4.58 29.40
C LEU A 490 -4.66 5.03 30.55
N LEU A 491 -3.70 5.91 30.27
CA LEU A 491 -2.83 6.46 31.32
C LEU A 491 -3.60 7.27 32.35
N ASN A 492 -4.64 8.00 31.93
CA ASN A 492 -5.49 8.80 32.80
C ASN A 492 -6.28 7.96 33.81
N ASN A 493 -6.45 6.66 33.59
CA ASN A 493 -7.03 5.77 34.59
C ASN A 493 -6.11 5.55 35.80
N PHE A 494 -4.80 5.78 35.63
CA PHE A 494 -3.79 5.43 36.64
C PHE A 494 -2.97 6.63 37.11
N PHE A 495 -2.78 7.64 36.26
CA PHE A 495 -1.83 8.73 36.49
C PHE A 495 -2.50 10.10 36.35
N VAL A 496 -2.00 11.06 37.12
CA VAL A 496 -2.17 12.49 36.87
C VAL A 496 -0.93 12.94 36.11
N LEU A 497 -1.09 13.25 34.83
CA LEU A 497 0.01 13.59 33.92
C LEU A 497 0.55 15.00 34.14
N LYS A 498 -0.26 15.86 34.77
CA LYS A 498 0.14 17.23 35.11
C LYS A 498 1.44 17.25 35.91
N SER A 499 2.43 18.00 35.40
CA SER A 499 3.76 18.14 36.00
C SER A 499 4.56 16.85 36.12
N ALA A 500 4.08 15.73 35.56
CA ALA A 500 4.84 14.50 35.49
C ALA A 500 6.05 14.67 34.57
N LYS A 501 7.18 14.06 34.92
CA LYS A 501 8.35 13.96 34.06
C LYS A 501 8.25 12.70 33.21
N ILE A 502 8.10 12.89 31.91
CA ILE A 502 7.87 11.84 30.92
C ILE A 502 9.12 11.71 30.07
N LEU A 503 9.62 10.49 29.89
CA LEU A 503 10.63 10.15 28.89
C LEU A 503 10.00 9.24 27.85
N GLU A 504 10.09 9.60 26.58
CA GLU A 504 9.78 8.71 25.45
C GLU A 504 11.06 8.22 24.81
N VAL A 505 11.23 6.90 24.72
CA VAL A 505 12.38 6.24 24.11
C VAL A 505 12.04 5.77 22.71
N GLY A 506 12.71 6.32 21.68
CA GLY A 506 12.31 6.15 20.28
C GLY A 506 11.14 7.06 19.92
N CYS A 507 11.24 8.35 20.24
CA CYS A 507 10.13 9.30 20.11
C CYS A 507 9.72 9.63 18.68
N GLY A 508 10.50 9.21 17.67
CA GLY A 508 10.24 9.49 16.28
C GLY A 508 10.08 10.99 16.01
N GLY A 509 9.02 11.35 15.30
CA GLY A 509 8.64 12.73 15.00
C GLY A 509 8.07 13.53 16.19
N GLY A 510 8.04 12.97 17.40
CA GLY A 510 7.66 13.66 18.64
C GLY A 510 6.17 13.95 18.82
N GLN A 511 5.27 13.21 18.16
CA GLN A 511 3.83 13.50 18.12
C GLN A 511 3.16 13.37 19.51
N PHE A 512 3.60 12.43 20.35
CA PHE A 512 3.11 12.29 21.73
C PHE A 512 3.45 13.50 22.62
N SER A 513 4.49 14.27 22.28
CA SER A 513 4.83 15.49 23.03
C SER A 513 3.66 16.48 23.05
N LEU A 514 2.80 16.50 22.01
CA LEU A 514 1.59 17.34 21.98
C LEU A 514 0.65 16.99 23.13
N GLU A 515 0.35 15.71 23.32
CA GLU A 515 -0.60 15.27 24.34
C GLU A 515 -0.10 15.52 25.76
N PHE A 516 1.18 15.26 26.01
CA PHE A 516 1.79 15.43 27.33
C PHE A 516 2.08 16.89 27.67
N CYS A 517 2.67 17.65 26.74
CA CYS A 517 3.04 19.05 26.99
C CYS A 517 1.81 19.94 27.14
N LEU A 518 0.75 19.71 26.36
CA LEU A 518 -0.49 20.47 26.50
C LEU A 518 -1.15 20.22 27.86
N ARG A 519 -0.96 19.03 28.44
CA ARG A 519 -1.32 18.66 29.82
C ARG A 519 -0.30 19.12 30.88
N ASN A 520 0.60 20.03 30.52
CA ASN A 520 1.63 20.57 31.42
C ASN A 520 2.56 19.50 32.03
N ALA A 521 2.75 18.36 31.37
CA ALA A 521 3.81 17.42 31.70
C ALA A 521 5.16 17.93 31.19
N PHE A 522 6.27 17.55 31.83
CA PHE A 522 7.61 17.78 31.30
C PHE A 522 8.02 16.59 30.46
N TYR A 523 8.08 16.77 29.15
CA TYR A 523 8.34 15.70 28.21
C TYR A 523 9.79 15.74 27.72
N GLU A 524 10.46 14.60 27.68
CA GLU A 524 11.73 14.44 27.00
C GLU A 524 11.63 13.27 26.01
N GLY A 525 11.94 13.53 24.75
CA GLY A 525 11.97 12.50 23.70
C GLY A 525 13.41 12.20 23.31
N ILE A 526 13.74 10.93 23.20
CA ILE A 526 15.02 10.49 22.63
C ILE A 526 14.80 9.62 21.41
N ASP A 527 15.66 9.76 20.42
CA ASP A 527 15.65 8.93 19.22
C ASP A 527 17.06 8.77 18.66
N LEU A 528 17.32 7.64 18.01
CA LEU A 528 18.61 7.37 17.37
C LEU A 528 18.75 8.14 16.04
N SER A 529 17.64 8.50 15.40
CA SER A 529 17.63 9.21 14.13
C SER A 529 17.64 10.73 14.31
N LYS A 530 18.60 11.39 13.67
CA LYS A 530 18.66 12.86 13.65
C LYS A 530 17.47 13.47 12.91
N ASP A 531 17.00 12.85 11.83
CA ASP A 531 15.88 13.38 11.06
C ASP A 531 14.56 13.34 11.86
N ALA A 532 14.39 12.32 12.71
CA ALA A 532 13.30 12.24 13.68
C ALA A 532 13.33 13.39 14.70
N ILE A 533 14.48 13.60 15.34
CA ILE A 533 14.68 14.69 16.31
C ILE A 533 14.49 16.08 15.68
N ASP A 534 14.98 16.28 14.46
CA ASP A 534 14.78 17.54 13.73
C ASP A 534 13.29 17.78 13.41
N LEU A 535 12.55 16.72 13.07
CA LEU A 535 11.10 16.79 12.87
C LEU A 535 10.36 17.09 14.18
N ALA A 536 10.74 16.42 15.27
CA ALA A 536 10.16 16.64 16.60
C ALA A 536 10.34 18.06 17.11
N ARG A 537 11.54 18.64 16.93
CA ARG A 537 11.81 20.05 17.26
C ARG A 537 11.01 21.03 16.41
N LYS A 538 10.81 20.73 15.12
CA LYS A 538 9.94 21.54 14.25
C LYS A 538 8.49 21.47 14.71
N LEU A 539 8.00 20.27 15.05
CA LEU A 539 6.65 20.08 15.57
C LEU A 539 6.44 20.86 16.87
N SER A 540 7.36 20.72 17.84
CA SER A 540 7.27 21.45 19.09
C SER A 540 7.36 22.96 18.91
N SER A 541 8.20 23.42 17.98
CA SER A 541 8.29 24.85 17.64
C SER A 541 7.00 25.35 17.00
N PHE A 542 6.38 24.58 16.09
CA PHE A 542 5.13 24.95 15.43
C PHE A 542 4.00 25.11 16.45
N TYR A 543 3.87 24.17 17.38
CA TYR A 543 2.87 24.22 18.45
C TYR A 543 3.31 25.04 19.68
N SER A 544 4.46 25.73 19.61
CA SER A 544 5.00 26.54 20.70
C SER A 544 5.04 25.82 22.06
N LEU A 545 5.42 24.55 22.05
CA LEU A 545 5.58 23.74 23.27
C LEU A 545 6.85 24.17 24.01
N LYS A 546 6.70 24.52 25.29
CA LYS A 546 7.81 25.06 26.13
C LYS A 546 8.40 24.03 27.09
N ASN A 547 7.70 22.92 27.29
CA ASN A 547 7.93 21.90 28.29
C ASN A 547 8.32 20.55 27.67
N CYS A 548 8.88 20.58 26.45
CA CYS A 548 9.49 19.43 25.80
C CYS A 548 10.97 19.65 25.54
N ASN A 549 11.74 18.57 25.57
CA ASN A 549 13.12 18.53 25.09
C ASN A 549 13.34 17.30 24.21
N PHE A 550 14.22 17.39 23.22
CA PHE A 550 14.51 16.29 22.30
C PHE A 550 16.00 16.08 22.15
N LYS A 551 16.47 14.85 22.40
CA LYS A 551 17.88 14.48 22.35
C LYS A 551 18.11 13.33 21.38
N LEU A 552 19.22 13.43 20.64
CA LEU A 552 19.75 12.29 19.91
C LEU A 552 20.38 11.34 20.92
N GLY A 553 19.97 10.08 20.96
CA GLY A 553 20.42 9.13 21.98
C GLY A 553 20.05 7.68 21.66
N ASP A 554 20.72 6.75 22.34
CA ASP A 554 20.48 5.31 22.20
C ASP A 554 19.50 4.84 23.30
N GLY A 555 18.44 4.14 22.92
CA GLY A 555 17.47 3.58 23.86
C GLY A 555 18.04 2.49 24.78
N PHE A 556 19.18 1.89 24.43
CA PHE A 556 19.88 0.89 25.24
C PHE A 556 20.84 1.50 26.27
N ASP A 557 21.13 2.80 26.18
CA ASP A 557 21.93 3.57 27.13
C ASP A 557 21.41 5.01 27.19
N LEU A 558 20.49 5.26 28.12
CA LEU A 558 19.78 6.53 28.19
C LEU A 558 20.65 7.65 28.80
N SER A 559 21.78 7.31 29.45
CA SER A 559 22.68 8.27 30.09
C SER A 559 22.02 9.25 31.08
N TYR A 560 20.86 8.88 31.66
CA TYR A 560 20.17 9.64 32.72
C TYR A 560 20.46 9.10 34.11
N PRO A 561 20.42 9.92 35.18
CA PRO A 561 20.37 9.44 36.56
C PRO A 561 19.18 8.51 36.86
N ASN A 562 19.35 7.64 37.87
CA ASN A 562 18.31 6.71 38.31
C ASN A 562 17.07 7.45 38.79
N GLY A 563 15.88 7.01 38.34
CA GLY A 563 14.58 7.55 38.77
C GLY A 563 14.35 9.03 38.43
N GLN A 564 15.05 9.57 37.42
CA GLN A 564 14.88 10.95 36.97
C GLN A 564 13.46 11.23 36.48
N PHE A 565 12.83 10.24 35.84
CA PHE A 565 11.52 10.36 35.20
C PHE A 565 10.44 9.63 36.01
N ASP A 566 9.23 10.16 35.96
CA ASP A 566 8.07 9.54 36.58
C ASP A 566 7.54 8.39 35.74
N ILE A 567 7.46 8.61 34.43
CA ILE A 567 7.05 7.60 33.45
C ILE A 567 8.08 7.57 32.33
N VAL A 568 8.62 6.39 32.03
CA VAL A 568 9.44 6.13 30.85
C VAL A 568 8.65 5.21 29.94
N PHE A 569 8.42 5.62 28.70
CA PHE A 569 7.61 4.83 27.78
C PHE A 569 8.21 4.74 26.39
N ASN A 570 7.73 3.77 25.62
CA ASN A 570 7.88 3.75 24.17
C ASN A 570 6.64 3.13 23.52
N MET A 571 6.44 3.50 22.26
CA MET A 571 5.43 2.98 21.36
C MET A 571 6.12 2.69 20.04
N ASP A 572 5.90 1.52 19.43
CA ASP A 572 6.43 1.18 18.10
C ASP A 572 7.97 1.08 18.01
N VAL A 573 8.61 0.38 18.97
CA VAL A 573 10.07 0.31 19.11
C VAL A 573 10.60 -1.07 19.51
N ILE A 574 10.13 -1.65 20.62
CA ILE A 574 10.76 -2.88 21.18
C ILE A 574 10.53 -4.13 20.32
N GLU A 575 9.47 -4.13 19.52
CA GLU A 575 9.09 -5.20 18.61
C GLU A 575 10.11 -5.47 17.51
N HIS A 576 11.08 -4.58 17.32
CA HIS A 576 12.15 -4.75 16.35
C HIS A 576 13.37 -5.48 16.94
N PHE A 577 13.35 -5.87 18.22
CA PHE A 577 14.51 -6.40 18.94
C PHE A 577 14.34 -7.83 19.49
N THR A 578 15.46 -8.50 19.74
CA THR A 578 15.48 -9.85 20.36
C THR A 578 15.05 -9.79 21.83
N ASP A 579 14.72 -10.94 22.43
CA ASP A 579 14.33 -10.98 23.86
C ASP A 579 15.39 -10.39 24.78
N ASP A 580 16.67 -10.71 24.53
CA ASP A 580 17.78 -10.25 25.36
C ASP A 580 17.96 -8.72 25.25
N ASP A 581 17.80 -8.18 24.04
CA ASP A 581 17.82 -6.74 23.78
C ASP A 581 16.64 -6.04 24.46
N ILE A 582 15.42 -6.56 24.31
CA ILE A 582 14.23 -6.00 24.98
C ILE A 582 14.43 -6.02 26.50
N ILE A 583 14.91 -7.12 27.07
CA ILE A 583 15.17 -7.23 28.52
C ILE A 583 16.20 -6.18 28.96
N LYS A 584 17.26 -5.96 28.17
CA LYS A 584 18.26 -4.93 28.44
C LYS A 584 17.64 -3.52 28.40
N MET A 585 16.85 -3.22 27.38
CA MET A 585 16.17 -1.94 27.22
C MET A 585 15.15 -1.69 28.34
N LEU A 586 14.35 -2.68 28.70
CA LEU A 586 13.39 -2.61 29.82
C LEU A 586 14.10 -2.31 31.15
N LYS A 587 15.24 -2.95 31.42
CA LYS A 587 16.04 -2.67 32.62
C LYS A 587 16.54 -1.22 32.63
N GLU A 588 17.03 -0.74 31.51
CA GLU A 588 17.56 0.61 31.38
C GLU A 588 16.45 1.68 31.51
N MET A 589 15.30 1.46 30.86
CA MET A 589 14.10 2.31 31.00
C MET A 589 13.61 2.32 32.46
N ALA A 590 13.56 1.15 33.11
CA ALA A 590 13.12 1.04 34.49
C ALA A 590 14.11 1.59 35.51
N ARG A 591 15.40 1.67 35.16
CA ARG A 591 16.41 2.38 35.94
C ARG A 591 16.18 3.89 35.88
N ALA A 592 15.87 4.42 34.70
CA ALA A 592 15.64 5.86 34.50
C ALA A 592 14.27 6.35 35.03
N GLY A 593 13.28 5.46 35.11
CA GLY A 593 11.88 5.78 35.43
C GLY A 593 11.34 5.16 36.72
N LYS A 594 10.24 5.71 37.24
CA LYS A 594 9.47 5.07 38.33
C LYS A 594 8.50 4.02 37.80
N TYR A 595 7.83 4.34 36.69
CA TYR A 595 6.97 3.42 35.96
C TYR A 595 7.47 3.30 34.51
N VAL A 596 7.40 2.09 33.98
CA VAL A 596 7.67 1.79 32.57
C VAL A 596 6.36 1.47 31.89
N VAL A 597 6.12 2.08 30.73
CA VAL A 597 4.95 1.82 29.89
C VAL A 597 5.41 1.42 28.50
N ILE A 598 4.95 0.29 28.00
CA ILE A 598 5.37 -0.24 26.70
C ILE A 598 4.14 -0.47 25.86
N GLY A 599 4.14 0.06 24.63
CA GLY A 599 3.12 -0.25 23.62
C GLY A 599 3.71 -0.91 22.40
N VAL A 600 3.15 -2.06 22.02
CA VAL A 600 3.52 -2.84 20.83
C VAL A 600 2.27 -3.24 20.05
N PRO A 601 2.38 -3.52 18.74
CA PRO A 601 1.29 -4.11 17.99
C PRO A 601 0.82 -5.43 18.61
N TYR A 602 -0.49 -5.53 18.82
CA TYR A 602 -1.12 -6.69 19.43
C TYR A 602 -1.41 -7.77 18.39
N SER A 603 -0.75 -8.93 18.53
CA SER A 603 -0.92 -10.06 17.61
C SER A 603 -2.31 -10.70 17.64
N GLY A 604 -3.11 -10.42 18.67
CA GLY A 604 -4.50 -10.88 18.70
C GLY A 604 -5.44 -10.09 17.78
N SER A 605 -5.03 -8.93 17.24
CA SER A 605 -5.85 -8.17 16.30
C SER A 605 -5.87 -8.86 14.94
N LYS A 606 -7.06 -9.32 14.53
CA LYS A 606 -7.26 -9.91 13.20
C LYS A 606 -7.13 -8.87 12.10
N ILE A 607 -7.63 -7.66 12.32
CA ILE A 607 -7.57 -6.58 11.33
C ILE A 607 -6.11 -6.17 11.11
N TYR A 608 -5.38 -5.88 12.18
CA TYR A 608 -3.96 -5.54 12.07
C TYR A 608 -3.15 -6.70 11.50
N SER A 609 -3.39 -7.94 11.93
CA SER A 609 -2.69 -9.11 11.38
C SER A 609 -2.94 -9.29 9.89
N VAL A 610 -4.19 -9.16 9.44
CA VAL A 610 -4.55 -9.27 8.02
C VAL A 610 -3.96 -8.11 7.23
N ALA A 611 -3.97 -6.88 7.76
CA ALA A 611 -3.41 -5.71 7.11
C ALA A 611 -1.89 -5.64 7.12
N LYS A 612 -1.21 -6.14 8.16
CA LYS A 612 0.24 -6.33 8.24
C LYS A 612 0.66 -7.45 7.31
N LYS A 613 -0.01 -8.60 7.34
CA LYS A 613 0.23 -9.68 6.37
C LYS A 613 -0.03 -9.20 4.97
N PHE A 614 -1.09 -8.42 4.72
CA PHE A 614 -1.37 -7.79 3.44
C PHE A 614 -0.26 -6.82 3.09
N SER A 615 0.16 -5.91 3.99
CA SER A 615 1.21 -4.92 3.73
C SER A 615 2.61 -5.51 3.47
N GLN A 616 2.98 -6.53 4.25
CA GLN A 616 4.19 -7.34 4.04
C GLN A 616 4.02 -8.18 2.77
N LYS A 617 2.77 -8.57 2.49
CA LYS A 617 2.42 -9.15 1.21
C LYS A 617 2.61 -8.15 0.11
N THR A 618 2.27 -6.88 0.31
CA THR A 618 2.19 -5.82 -0.68
C THR A 618 3.51 -5.12 -0.99
N GLY A 619 4.54 -5.42 -0.22
CA GLY A 619 5.75 -4.62 -0.18
C GLY A 619 5.52 -3.18 0.32
N THR A 620 4.31 -2.82 0.79
CA THR A 620 3.99 -1.51 1.37
C THR A 620 4.18 -1.50 2.90
N TRP A 621 4.79 -2.55 3.45
CA TRP A 621 5.22 -2.58 4.85
C TRP A 621 6.54 -1.84 5.01
N GLU A 622 6.48 -0.64 5.57
CA GLU A 622 7.62 0.25 5.71
C GLU A 622 8.39 0.06 7.02
N TYR A 623 7.76 -0.49 8.05
CA TYR A 623 8.28 -0.58 9.43
C TYR A 623 9.30 -1.71 9.66
N GLY A 624 9.68 -2.44 8.61
CA GLY A 624 10.68 -3.51 8.70
C GLY A 624 10.20 -4.74 9.48
N TYR A 625 11.14 -5.43 10.13
CA TYR A 625 10.86 -6.63 10.92
C TYR A 625 10.20 -6.26 12.24
N GLU A 626 9.08 -6.90 12.57
CA GLU A 626 8.40 -6.73 13.85
C GLU A 626 8.00 -8.08 14.42
N ARG A 627 8.15 -8.21 15.73
CA ARG A 627 7.78 -9.38 16.50
C ARG A 627 6.30 -9.40 16.86
N ASP A 628 5.84 -10.62 17.15
CA ASP A 628 4.48 -10.88 17.59
C ASP A 628 4.37 -10.89 19.11
N PHE A 629 3.42 -10.13 19.66
CA PHE A 629 3.13 -10.07 21.09
C PHE A 629 1.65 -10.27 21.38
N HIS A 630 1.37 -11.27 22.23
CA HIS A 630 0.07 -11.45 22.89
C HIS A 630 0.10 -10.99 24.35
N THR A 631 1.29 -10.95 24.95
CA THR A 631 1.59 -10.44 26.29
C THR A 631 3.08 -10.11 26.39
N LEU A 632 3.45 -9.09 27.16
CA LEU A 632 4.84 -8.75 27.52
C LEU A 632 5.22 -9.26 28.92
N GLY A 633 4.31 -9.91 29.64
CA GLY A 633 4.50 -10.28 31.05
C GLY A 633 5.78 -11.08 31.32
N HIS A 634 6.10 -12.06 30.47
CA HIS A 634 7.32 -12.85 30.63
C HIS A 634 8.61 -12.05 30.42
N LEU A 635 8.60 -11.01 29.57
CA LEU A 635 9.76 -10.13 29.36
C LEU A 635 9.92 -9.14 30.52
N PHE A 636 8.82 -8.63 31.06
CA PHE A 636 8.82 -7.81 32.27
C PHE A 636 9.40 -8.60 33.45
N GLU A 637 8.94 -9.83 33.66
CA GLU A 637 9.43 -10.71 34.73
C GLU A 637 10.94 -11.00 34.58
N LYS A 638 11.40 -11.38 33.38
CA LYS A 638 12.83 -11.61 33.09
C LYS A 638 13.68 -10.35 33.26
N ALA A 639 13.10 -9.17 33.01
CA ALA A 639 13.74 -7.89 33.25
C ALA A 639 13.76 -7.49 34.74
N GLY A 640 13.04 -8.21 35.60
CA GLY A 640 12.89 -7.94 37.03
C GLY A 640 11.77 -6.95 37.37
N LEU A 641 10.97 -6.54 36.38
CA LEU A 641 9.83 -5.64 36.58
C LEU A 641 8.60 -6.41 37.04
N LYS A 642 7.83 -5.80 37.93
CA LYS A 642 6.46 -6.23 38.22
C LYS A 642 5.50 -5.66 37.17
N LEU A 643 4.77 -6.54 36.49
CA LEU A 643 3.67 -6.15 35.63
C LEU A 643 2.48 -5.72 36.50
N LEU A 644 2.07 -4.45 36.38
CA LEU A 644 0.99 -3.84 37.16
C LEU A 644 -0.36 -3.84 36.41
N TYR A 645 -0.29 -3.68 35.09
CA TYR A 645 -1.46 -3.64 34.20
C TYR A 645 -1.06 -4.02 32.78
N GLU A 646 -1.93 -4.73 32.07
CA GLU A 646 -1.76 -5.03 30.64
C GLU A 646 -3.13 -5.09 29.95
N ASP A 647 -3.29 -4.33 28.87
CA ASP A 647 -4.56 -4.27 28.13
C ASP A 647 -4.37 -3.86 26.67
N VAL A 648 -5.44 -3.94 25.87
CA VAL A 648 -5.43 -3.63 24.45
C VAL A 648 -6.17 -2.33 24.17
N ILE A 649 -5.56 -1.46 23.37
CA ILE A 649 -6.16 -0.24 22.80
C ILE A 649 -6.07 -0.28 21.26
N GLY A 650 -6.62 0.73 20.61
CA GLY A 650 -6.52 0.94 19.18
C GLY A 650 -7.72 0.41 18.40
N TYR A 651 -8.94 0.50 18.94
CA TYR A 651 -10.15 -0.03 18.28
C TYR A 651 -10.55 0.76 17.03
N GLN A 652 -10.26 2.08 16.97
CA GLN A 652 -10.42 2.85 15.73
C GLN A 652 -9.18 2.76 14.85
N SER A 653 -7.98 2.83 15.46
CA SER A 653 -6.72 2.76 14.72
C SER A 653 -6.57 1.42 14.00
N GLU A 654 -7.11 0.33 14.56
CA GLU A 654 -7.03 -0.97 13.89
C GLU A 654 -7.80 -0.97 12.56
N CYS A 655 -8.97 -0.34 12.52
CA CYS A 655 -9.78 -0.23 11.32
C CYS A 655 -9.05 0.55 10.22
N GLN A 656 -8.22 1.54 10.58
CA GLN A 656 -7.42 2.31 9.62
C GLN A 656 -6.52 1.40 8.78
N TYR A 657 -6.03 0.28 9.33
CA TYR A 657 -5.22 -0.64 8.55
C TYR A 657 -6.00 -1.35 7.43
N LEU A 658 -7.34 -1.41 7.49
CA LEU A 658 -8.16 -1.88 6.37
C LEU A 658 -8.11 -0.94 5.16
N LYS A 659 -7.80 0.35 5.33
CA LYS A 659 -7.56 1.25 4.19
C LYS A 659 -6.39 0.78 3.32
N ARG A 660 -5.46 0.01 3.90
CA ARG A 660 -4.36 -0.64 3.16
C ARG A 660 -4.87 -1.77 2.28
N ILE A 661 -6.02 -2.38 2.59
CA ILE A 661 -6.59 -3.57 1.92
C ILE A 661 -7.78 -3.23 1.01
N ASN A 662 -8.78 -2.53 1.57
CA ASN A 662 -10.02 -2.12 0.90
C ASN A 662 -10.57 -0.86 1.57
N LEU A 663 -10.55 0.25 0.84
CA LEU A 663 -11.04 1.56 1.31
C LEU A 663 -12.52 1.52 1.75
N GLY A 664 -13.37 0.72 1.10
CA GLY A 664 -14.79 0.60 1.44
C GLY A 664 -15.09 -0.28 2.66
N ALA A 665 -14.13 -1.09 3.12
CA ALA A 665 -14.29 -1.95 4.29
C ALA A 665 -14.03 -1.20 5.62
N TYR A 666 -13.34 -0.05 5.55
CA TYR A 666 -12.99 0.76 6.72
C TYR A 666 -14.23 1.25 7.47
N GLU A 667 -15.18 1.89 6.79
CA GLU A 667 -16.37 2.47 7.44
C GLU A 667 -17.22 1.36 8.08
N VAL A 668 -17.40 0.23 7.39
CA VAL A 668 -18.16 -0.91 7.91
C VAL A 668 -17.50 -1.48 9.18
N ALA A 669 -16.20 -1.80 9.12
CA ALA A 669 -15.48 -2.36 10.27
C ALA A 669 -15.40 -1.36 11.44
N LEU A 670 -15.22 -0.07 11.14
CA LEU A 670 -15.23 0.96 12.17
C LEU A 670 -16.59 1.10 12.82
N GLY A 671 -17.69 1.07 12.05
CA GLY A 671 -19.05 1.05 12.58
C GLY A 671 -19.30 -0.13 13.51
N GLU A 672 -18.84 -1.33 13.13
CA GLU A 672 -18.92 -2.52 13.99
C GLU A 672 -18.07 -2.40 15.26
N ASN A 673 -16.81 -1.95 15.15
CA ASN A 673 -15.91 -1.80 16.29
C ASN A 673 -16.42 -0.76 17.28
N ILE A 674 -16.94 0.37 16.79
CA ILE A 674 -17.58 1.40 17.62
C ILE A 674 -18.81 0.81 18.32
N ALA A 675 -19.64 0.05 17.60
CA ALA A 675 -20.80 -0.62 18.20
C ALA A 675 -20.36 -1.53 19.35
N ARG A 676 -19.35 -2.38 19.13
CA ARG A 676 -18.86 -3.32 20.15
C ARG A 676 -18.18 -2.64 21.32
N LEU A 677 -17.37 -1.59 21.08
CA LEU A 677 -16.75 -0.82 22.17
C LEU A 677 -17.81 -0.25 23.12
N PHE A 678 -18.87 0.33 22.55
CA PHE A 678 -19.90 0.97 23.36
C PHE A 678 -20.91 0.00 23.97
N LEU A 679 -21.05 -1.20 23.40
CA LEU A 679 -22.03 -2.21 23.82
C LEU A 679 -21.45 -3.38 24.63
N SER A 680 -20.13 -3.60 24.63
CA SER A 680 -19.50 -4.75 25.29
C SER A 680 -18.48 -4.34 26.35
N ASP A 681 -18.56 -4.97 27.52
CA ASP A 681 -17.68 -4.69 28.67
C ASP A 681 -16.40 -5.53 28.67
N ASN A 682 -16.36 -6.61 27.88
CA ASN A 682 -15.41 -7.71 28.04
C ASN A 682 -14.63 -8.10 26.77
N GLU A 683 -14.86 -7.49 25.61
CA GLU A 683 -14.06 -7.76 24.42
C GLU A 683 -12.82 -6.86 24.37
N LYS A 684 -11.63 -7.48 24.26
CA LYS A 684 -10.39 -6.78 23.93
C LYS A 684 -10.38 -6.47 22.43
N ILE A 685 -10.75 -5.25 22.08
CA ILE A 685 -10.80 -4.77 20.70
C ILE A 685 -9.67 -3.77 20.50
N GLY A 686 -8.89 -3.93 19.43
CA GLY A 686 -7.81 -3.02 19.09
C GLY A 686 -6.51 -3.71 18.68
N SER A 687 -5.59 -2.92 18.13
CA SER A 687 -4.34 -3.37 17.53
C SER A 687 -3.09 -3.12 18.36
N TRP A 688 -3.20 -2.61 19.59
CA TRP A 688 -2.06 -2.19 20.41
C TRP A 688 -2.13 -2.75 21.82
N LEU A 689 -1.11 -3.50 22.23
CA LEU A 689 -0.96 -4.04 23.58
C LEU A 689 -0.16 -3.05 24.43
N ILE A 690 -0.74 -2.57 25.53
CA ILE A 690 -0.09 -1.65 26.47
C ILE A 690 0.20 -2.38 27.78
N SER A 691 1.45 -2.34 28.23
CA SER A 691 1.91 -2.91 29.50
C SER A 691 2.49 -1.84 30.40
N ILE A 692 2.09 -1.83 31.68
CA ILE A 692 2.58 -0.92 32.71
C ILE A 692 3.30 -1.74 33.79
N GLY A 693 4.52 -1.36 34.14
CA GLY A 693 5.29 -2.04 35.18
C GLY A 693 6.24 -1.14 35.96
N THR A 694 6.89 -1.72 36.97
CA THR A 694 7.87 -1.02 37.81
C THR A 694 8.89 -2.00 38.41
N LEU A 695 10.11 -1.53 38.68
CA LEU A 695 11.11 -2.26 39.48
C LEU A 695 10.91 -2.10 40.99
N SER A 696 10.10 -1.13 41.43
CA SER A 696 9.99 -0.75 42.85
C SER A 696 8.74 -1.33 43.50
N GLU A 697 8.92 -2.07 44.59
CA GLU A 697 7.81 -2.53 45.43
C GLU A 697 6.94 -1.36 45.92
N GLN A 698 7.58 -0.28 46.36
CA GLN A 698 6.90 0.92 46.85
C GLN A 698 5.97 1.51 45.79
N TYR A 699 6.41 1.57 44.54
CA TYR A 699 5.58 2.12 43.45
C TYR A 699 4.48 1.15 43.02
N SER A 700 4.72 -0.16 43.09
CA SER A 700 3.69 -1.18 42.92
C SER A 700 2.56 -1.03 43.97
N GLU A 701 2.92 -0.85 45.24
CA GLU A 701 1.94 -0.62 46.32
C GLU A 701 1.15 0.67 46.11
N ILE A 702 1.82 1.77 45.72
CA ILE A 702 1.14 3.05 45.43
C ILE A 702 0.17 2.91 44.27
N PHE A 703 0.56 2.24 43.19
CA PHE A 703 -0.29 1.99 42.03
C PHE A 703 -1.53 1.16 42.42
N ASN A 704 -1.34 0.08 43.18
CA ASN A 704 -2.44 -0.76 43.65
C ASN A 704 -3.37 -0.01 44.61
N LYS A 705 -2.81 0.81 45.51
CA LYS A 705 -3.60 1.68 46.40
C LYS A 705 -4.42 2.70 45.62
N ALA A 706 -3.85 3.31 44.58
CA ALA A 706 -4.59 4.23 43.71
C ALA A 706 -5.79 3.53 43.06
N ARG A 707 -5.60 2.32 42.51
CA ARG A 707 -6.69 1.53 41.92
C ARG A 707 -7.79 1.19 42.93
N GLN A 708 -7.43 0.76 44.14
CA GLN A 708 -8.37 0.43 45.20
C GLN A 708 -9.22 1.64 45.61
N LEU A 709 -8.59 2.82 45.70
CA LEU A 709 -9.26 4.07 46.06
C LEU A 709 -10.01 4.73 44.89
N LYS A 710 -10.04 4.11 43.70
CA LYS A 710 -10.51 4.75 42.45
C LYS A 710 -9.82 6.11 42.21
N GLY A 711 -8.59 6.25 42.69
CA GLY A 711 -7.74 7.43 42.57
C GLY A 711 -6.66 7.25 41.51
N ARG A 712 -5.73 8.19 41.45
CA ARG A 712 -4.63 8.22 40.48
C ARG A 712 -3.30 8.56 41.15
N VAL A 713 -2.19 8.11 40.58
CA VAL A 713 -0.85 8.46 41.04
C VAL A 713 -0.51 9.87 40.57
N GLU A 714 -0.14 10.75 41.50
CA GLU A 714 0.26 12.15 41.24
C GLU A 714 1.75 12.34 41.54
N PHE A 715 2.44 13.14 40.71
CA PHE A 715 3.90 13.34 40.76
C PHE A 715 4.35 14.75 41.18
N SER A 716 3.43 15.74 41.23
CA SER A 716 3.72 17.18 41.39
C SER A 716 4.46 17.58 42.70
N LYS A 717 4.36 16.75 43.75
CA LYS A 717 5.02 16.94 45.05
C LYS A 717 5.58 15.62 45.59
N GLY A 718 6.27 14.87 44.75
CA GLY A 718 6.59 13.46 45.00
C GLY A 718 5.45 12.54 44.57
N VAL A 719 5.61 11.24 44.80
CA VAL A 719 4.65 10.21 44.36
C VAL A 719 3.63 9.96 45.46
N LYS A 720 2.35 10.27 45.18
CA LYS A 720 1.24 10.05 46.12
C LYS A 720 -0.02 9.64 45.37
N VAL A 721 -1.02 9.14 46.11
CA VAL A 721 -2.34 8.86 45.55
C VAL A 721 -3.22 10.11 45.66
N ARG A 722 -3.72 10.59 44.54
CA ARG A 722 -4.81 11.57 44.46
C ARG A 722 -6.14 10.81 44.43
N GLU A 723 -6.96 11.02 45.45
CA GLU A 723 -8.32 10.49 45.46
C GLU A 723 -9.16 11.14 44.34
N GLY A 724 -10.08 10.36 43.75
CA GLY A 724 -10.98 10.86 42.72
C GLY A 724 -11.95 11.89 43.31
N LYS A 725 -11.91 13.12 42.80
CA LYS A 725 -13.01 14.08 43.02
C LYS A 725 -13.99 13.95 41.86
N ASN A 726 -15.25 13.72 42.18
CA ASN A 726 -16.35 13.75 41.21
C ASN A 726 -17.05 15.12 41.35
N PRO A 727 -16.69 16.15 40.57
CA PRO A 727 -17.39 17.44 40.62
C PRO A 727 -18.85 17.31 40.14
N SER A 728 -19.72 18.23 40.54
CA SER A 728 -21.12 18.19 40.12
C SER A 728 -21.28 18.63 38.66
N VAL A 729 -22.06 17.88 37.88
CA VAL A 729 -22.33 18.16 36.46
C VAL A 729 -23.82 18.39 36.24
N SER A 730 -24.20 19.44 35.53
CA SER A 730 -25.58 19.63 35.06
C SER A 730 -25.67 19.36 33.57
N ILE A 731 -26.46 18.35 33.20
CA ILE A 731 -26.76 18.02 31.79
C ILE A 731 -27.97 18.85 31.37
N ILE A 732 -27.78 19.80 30.46
CA ILE A 732 -28.85 20.66 29.96
C ILE A 732 -29.35 20.11 28.63
N ILE A 733 -30.65 19.79 28.57
CA ILE A 733 -31.30 19.19 27.42
C ILE A 733 -32.44 20.08 26.94
N PRO A 734 -32.22 20.94 25.93
CA PRO A 734 -33.29 21.66 25.26
C PRO A 734 -34.08 20.71 24.35
N PHE A 735 -35.39 20.90 24.24
CA PHE A 735 -36.22 20.11 23.33
C PHE A 735 -37.43 20.88 22.78
N TYR A 736 -37.83 20.52 21.56
CA TYR A 736 -39.03 21.00 20.87
C TYR A 736 -39.60 19.87 20.00
N ASN A 737 -40.82 19.39 20.29
CA ASN A 737 -41.49 18.32 19.54
C ASN A 737 -40.59 17.08 19.31
N GLY A 738 -40.17 16.43 20.39
CA GLY A 738 -39.17 15.34 20.38
C GLY A 738 -39.68 14.03 20.97
N SER A 739 -40.99 13.81 20.96
CA SER A 739 -41.64 12.68 21.65
C SER A 739 -41.07 11.31 21.27
N GLU A 740 -40.63 11.14 20.02
CA GLU A 740 -40.02 9.91 19.49
C GLU A 740 -38.65 9.57 20.10
N TYR A 741 -37.92 10.55 20.62
CA TYR A 741 -36.56 10.35 21.17
C TYR A 741 -36.55 10.06 22.67
N VAL A 742 -37.67 10.33 23.36
CA VAL A 742 -37.77 10.26 24.84
C VAL A 742 -37.31 8.91 25.39
N ALA A 743 -37.78 7.80 24.81
CA ALA A 743 -37.46 6.47 25.32
C ALA A 743 -35.95 6.18 25.27
N GLY A 744 -35.30 6.50 24.14
CA GLY A 744 -33.86 6.31 23.96
C GLY A 744 -33.01 7.21 24.86
N LEU A 745 -33.44 8.48 25.04
CA LEU A 745 -32.77 9.41 25.93
C LEU A 745 -32.82 8.93 27.39
N VAL A 746 -34.01 8.54 27.87
CA VAL A 746 -34.22 8.08 29.24
C VAL A 746 -33.38 6.83 29.52
N GLU A 747 -33.36 5.87 28.59
CA GLU A 747 -32.50 4.69 28.68
C GLU A 747 -31.02 5.11 28.74
N ASN A 748 -30.58 6.04 27.89
CA ASN A 748 -29.19 6.49 27.86
C ASN A 748 -28.75 7.17 29.16
N LEU A 749 -29.57 8.08 29.69
CA LEU A 749 -29.30 8.76 30.96
C LEU A 749 -29.19 7.77 32.13
N SER A 750 -29.97 6.70 32.11
CA SER A 750 -29.94 5.65 33.15
C SER A 750 -28.66 4.80 33.13
N GLN A 751 -27.91 4.80 32.02
CA GLN A 751 -26.71 3.99 31.84
C GLN A 751 -25.41 4.74 32.19
N ILE A 752 -25.46 6.05 32.48
CA ILE A 752 -24.29 6.87 32.76
C ILE A 752 -23.56 6.36 34.02
N GLU A 753 -22.27 6.03 33.89
CA GLU A 753 -21.39 5.61 34.99
C GLU A 753 -20.71 6.82 35.65
N TYR A 754 -21.54 7.74 36.16
CA TYR A 754 -21.12 8.91 36.90
C TYR A 754 -22.22 9.30 37.90
N ASP A 755 -21.90 9.41 39.19
CA ASP A 755 -22.95 9.51 40.21
C ASP A 755 -23.31 10.96 40.60
N ASN A 756 -22.51 11.96 40.22
CA ASN A 756 -22.68 13.35 40.67
C ASN A 756 -23.19 14.25 39.54
N PHE A 757 -24.38 13.96 39.01
CA PHE A 757 -25.02 14.79 38.00
C PHE A 757 -26.50 15.03 38.23
N GLU A 758 -27.01 16.10 37.62
CA GLU A 758 -28.44 16.38 37.46
C GLU A 758 -28.78 16.63 35.99
N VAL A 759 -30.06 16.64 35.67
CA VAL A 759 -30.56 16.91 34.32
C VAL A 759 -31.54 18.10 34.35
N VAL A 760 -31.30 19.09 33.49
CA VAL A 760 -32.14 20.27 33.32
C VAL A 760 -32.78 20.22 31.94
N PHE A 761 -34.06 19.90 31.91
CA PHE A 761 -34.88 19.86 30.70
C PHE A 761 -35.48 21.23 30.41
N VAL A 762 -35.27 21.73 29.19
CA VAL A 762 -35.81 23.04 28.75
C VAL A 762 -36.71 22.84 27.55
N ASN A 763 -38.02 22.93 27.77
CA ASN A 763 -39.03 22.85 26.74
C ASN A 763 -39.15 24.20 26.01
N ASP A 764 -38.70 24.25 24.76
CA ASP A 764 -38.71 25.43 23.89
C ASP A 764 -40.08 25.66 23.23
N GLY A 765 -41.17 25.48 23.99
CA GLY A 765 -42.54 25.72 23.52
C GLY A 765 -43.15 24.59 22.67
N SER A 766 -42.85 23.32 22.98
CA SER A 766 -43.41 22.15 22.26
C SER A 766 -44.94 22.18 22.18
N GLU A 767 -45.45 21.89 20.98
CA GLU A 767 -46.89 21.73 20.68
C GLU A 767 -47.36 20.30 20.99
N GLU A 768 -46.44 19.33 20.99
CA GLU A 768 -46.69 17.94 21.36
C GLU A 768 -46.60 17.70 22.88
N ASN A 769 -47.14 16.57 23.33
CA ASN A 769 -47.07 16.11 24.73
C ASN A 769 -45.69 15.54 25.14
N THR A 770 -44.60 15.98 24.48
CA THR A 770 -43.23 15.48 24.73
C THR A 770 -42.83 15.61 26.21
N GLU A 771 -43.12 16.75 26.84
CA GLU A 771 -42.78 17.01 28.24
C GLU A 771 -43.50 16.06 29.21
N GLU A 772 -44.77 15.73 28.95
CA GLU A 772 -45.57 14.83 29.79
C GLU A 772 -45.02 13.41 29.75
N ILE A 773 -44.67 12.93 28.54
CA ILE A 773 -44.05 11.62 28.33
C ILE A 773 -42.70 11.58 29.05
N LEU A 774 -41.87 12.61 28.87
CA LEU A 774 -40.55 12.69 29.49
C LEU A 774 -40.61 12.71 31.02
N LYS A 775 -41.54 13.47 31.61
CA LYS A 775 -41.78 13.47 33.06
C LYS A 775 -42.18 12.10 33.57
N LYS A 776 -43.08 11.41 32.86
CA LYS A 776 -43.52 10.06 33.22
C LYS A 776 -42.37 9.05 33.18
N GLU A 777 -41.62 9.01 32.10
CA GLU A 777 -40.50 8.06 31.93
C GLU A 777 -39.35 8.35 32.92
N MET A 778 -38.99 9.62 33.12
CA MET A 778 -37.95 10.00 34.10
C MET A 778 -38.34 9.68 35.54
N SER A 779 -39.64 9.75 35.89
CA SER A 779 -40.11 9.38 37.23
C SER A 779 -39.88 7.90 37.58
N ALA A 780 -39.67 7.04 36.58
CA ALA A 780 -39.34 5.64 36.75
C ALA A 780 -37.85 5.40 37.07
N ILE A 781 -36.97 6.37 36.81
CA ILE A 781 -35.53 6.28 37.11
C ILE A 781 -35.26 6.76 38.53
N LYS A 782 -34.65 5.91 39.35
CA LYS A 782 -34.21 6.28 40.70
C LYS A 782 -32.83 6.96 40.64
N ASN A 783 -32.61 7.97 41.48
CA ASN A 783 -31.31 8.64 41.71
C ASN A 783 -30.84 9.62 40.61
N ILE A 784 -31.72 10.13 39.75
CA ILE A 784 -31.41 11.27 38.88
C ILE A 784 -32.28 12.45 39.28
N ASN A 785 -31.66 13.57 39.65
CA ASN A 785 -32.38 14.82 39.91
C ASN A 785 -32.72 15.50 38.58
N THR A 786 -33.99 15.87 38.38
CA THR A 786 -34.47 16.50 37.16
C THR A 786 -35.16 17.83 37.44
N THR A 787 -34.81 18.85 36.67
CA THR A 787 -35.49 20.16 36.64
C THR A 787 -36.16 20.36 35.29
N PHE A 788 -37.39 20.85 35.26
CA PHE A 788 -38.14 21.13 34.03
C PHE A 788 -38.48 22.62 33.92
N ILE A 789 -38.15 23.21 32.77
CA ILE A 789 -38.42 24.61 32.43
C ILE A 789 -39.22 24.61 31.13
N ARG A 790 -40.21 25.50 31.02
CA ARG A 790 -41.05 25.60 29.82
C ARG A 790 -41.17 27.06 29.37
N PHE A 791 -40.99 27.29 28.07
CA PHE A 791 -41.35 28.53 27.40
C PHE A 791 -42.76 28.46 26.81
N ASP A 792 -43.41 29.62 26.72
CA ASP A 792 -44.74 29.77 26.10
C ASP A 792 -44.68 29.69 24.57
N ASP A 793 -43.52 30.03 23.99
CA ASP A 793 -43.26 30.13 22.56
C ASP A 793 -41.88 29.56 22.21
N ASN A 794 -41.69 29.13 20.95
CA ASN A 794 -40.38 28.67 20.47
C ASN A 794 -39.42 29.84 20.30
N ARG A 795 -38.40 29.88 21.17
CA ARG A 795 -37.37 30.92 21.24
C ARG A 795 -36.06 30.48 20.61
N GLY A 796 -35.88 29.18 20.37
CA GLY A 796 -34.67 28.59 19.83
C GLY A 796 -33.79 27.99 20.92
N GLN A 797 -32.85 27.17 20.48
CA GLN A 797 -31.97 26.39 21.33
C GLN A 797 -31.04 27.29 22.19
N PHE A 798 -30.68 28.50 21.70
CA PHE A 798 -29.68 29.37 22.33
C PHE A 798 -30.19 29.89 23.66
N PHE A 799 -31.43 30.38 23.62
CA PHE A 799 -32.13 30.87 24.78
C PHE A 799 -32.53 29.73 25.72
N SER A 800 -32.85 28.56 25.18
CA SER A 800 -33.14 27.37 25.98
C SER A 800 -31.91 26.92 26.78
N ARG A 801 -30.73 26.91 26.17
CA ARG A 801 -29.46 26.59 26.83
C ARG A 801 -29.07 27.64 27.86
N LEU A 802 -29.18 28.93 27.53
CA LEU A 802 -28.95 30.03 28.47
C LEU A 802 -29.83 29.88 29.73
N GLU A 803 -31.12 29.57 29.55
CA GLU A 803 -32.05 29.40 30.65
C GLU A 803 -31.75 28.15 31.48
N GLY A 804 -31.36 27.06 30.81
CA GLY A 804 -30.87 25.86 31.46
C GLY A 804 -29.64 26.12 32.32
N ILE A 805 -28.69 26.94 31.85
CA ILE A 805 -27.49 27.29 32.62
C ILE A 805 -27.90 28.05 33.89
N LYS A 806 -28.82 29.02 33.79
CA LYS A 806 -29.28 29.80 34.96
C LYS A 806 -29.88 28.92 36.06
N HIS A 807 -30.58 27.86 35.67
CA HIS A 807 -31.28 26.95 36.59
C HIS A 807 -30.47 25.71 36.98
N SER A 808 -29.30 25.51 36.38
CA SER A 808 -28.37 24.45 36.77
C SER A 808 -27.74 24.72 38.15
N SER A 809 -27.29 23.68 38.84
CA SER A 809 -26.60 23.75 40.15
C SER A 809 -25.20 23.14 40.14
N GLY A 810 -24.82 22.47 39.04
CA GLY A 810 -23.51 21.85 38.84
C GLY A 810 -22.37 22.86 38.76
N GLU A 811 -21.19 22.44 39.21
CA GLU A 811 -19.93 23.15 38.99
C GLU A 811 -19.61 23.21 37.49
N TYR A 812 -19.92 22.12 36.79
CA TYR A 812 -19.77 22.00 35.34
C TYR A 812 -21.12 21.84 34.64
N VAL A 813 -21.20 22.38 33.43
CA VAL A 813 -22.34 22.25 32.52
C VAL A 813 -21.91 21.42 31.32
N PHE A 814 -22.81 20.53 30.91
CA PHE A 814 -22.73 19.76 29.68
C PHE A 814 -24.04 19.95 28.92
N PHE A 815 -23.99 20.38 27.67
CA PHE A 815 -25.18 20.42 26.85
C PHE A 815 -25.36 19.07 26.15
N HIS A 816 -26.60 18.64 26.00
CA HIS A 816 -26.91 17.39 25.31
C HIS A 816 -28.22 17.53 24.55
N ASP A 817 -28.21 17.12 23.28
CA ASP A 817 -29.42 17.12 22.46
C ASP A 817 -30.18 15.80 22.62
N MET A 818 -31.51 15.87 22.54
CA MET A 818 -32.39 14.75 22.90
C MET A 818 -32.29 13.55 21.93
N ASP A 819 -31.79 13.75 20.72
CA ASP A 819 -31.58 12.73 19.67
C ASP A 819 -30.16 12.13 19.65
N ASP A 820 -29.27 12.58 20.55
CA ASP A 820 -27.90 12.08 20.72
C ASP A 820 -27.80 10.97 21.78
N ILE A 821 -26.67 10.27 21.80
CA ILE A 821 -26.38 9.23 22.79
C ILE A 821 -25.03 9.47 23.46
N ILE A 822 -25.03 9.64 24.79
CA ILE A 822 -23.83 9.78 25.62
C ILE A 822 -23.19 8.42 25.82
N TYR A 823 -21.85 8.33 25.74
CA TYR A 823 -21.16 7.12 26.17
C TYR A 823 -21.18 7.04 27.70
N ARG A 824 -21.62 5.91 28.27
CA ARG A 824 -21.77 5.72 29.71
C ARG A 824 -20.56 6.14 30.57
N LYS A 825 -19.32 5.94 30.07
CA LYS A 825 -18.08 6.32 30.79
C LYS A 825 -17.56 7.72 30.42
N GLY A 826 -18.23 8.43 29.50
CA GLY A 826 -17.78 9.68 28.90
C GLY A 826 -17.47 10.78 29.91
N PHE A 827 -18.39 11.04 30.84
CA PHE A 827 -18.20 12.04 31.91
C PHE A 827 -17.01 11.73 32.80
N LYS A 828 -16.91 10.49 33.26
CA LYS A 828 -15.78 10.03 34.09
C LYS A 828 -14.44 10.26 33.37
N LYS A 829 -14.37 9.95 32.08
CA LYS A 829 -13.16 10.14 31.28
C LYS A 829 -12.82 11.62 31.08
N LEU A 830 -13.80 12.47 30.74
CA LEU A 830 -13.60 13.92 30.63
C LEU A 830 -13.09 14.53 31.93
N ILE A 831 -13.69 14.18 33.07
CA ILE A 831 -13.27 14.66 34.39
C ILE A 831 -11.85 14.21 34.73
N ASN A 832 -11.51 12.95 34.43
CA ASN A 832 -10.16 12.46 34.65
C ASN A 832 -9.14 13.27 33.84
N ASP A 833 -9.42 13.52 32.56
CA ASP A 833 -8.53 14.25 31.69
C ASP A 833 -8.40 15.73 32.05
N MET A 834 -9.52 16.38 32.40
CA MET A 834 -9.52 17.74 32.95
C MET A 834 -8.62 17.89 34.18
N GLY A 835 -8.53 16.85 35.01
CA GLY A 835 -7.65 16.81 36.16
C GLY A 835 -6.15 16.93 35.85
N ASN A 836 -5.75 16.83 34.58
CA ASN A 836 -4.40 17.08 34.09
C ASN A 836 -4.11 18.56 33.79
N PHE A 837 -5.13 19.42 33.81
CA PHE A 837 -4.98 20.85 33.56
C PHE A 837 -5.16 21.64 34.86
N SER A 838 -4.72 22.90 34.87
CA SER A 838 -4.96 23.85 35.96
C SER A 838 -6.28 24.58 35.76
N ASN A 839 -6.83 25.10 36.86
CA ASN A 839 -8.04 25.93 36.80
C ASN A 839 -7.85 27.24 36.02
N SER A 840 -6.60 27.67 35.81
CA SER A 840 -6.22 28.86 35.03
C SER A 840 -5.75 28.53 33.62
N ASP A 841 -5.69 27.25 33.23
CA ASP A 841 -5.32 26.86 31.87
C ASP A 841 -6.59 26.94 31.02
N SER A 842 -6.72 27.98 30.18
CA SER A 842 -7.79 28.12 29.20
C SER A 842 -7.66 27.07 28.08
N ILE A 843 -7.94 25.80 28.39
CA ILE A 843 -7.84 24.67 27.48
C ILE A 843 -9.24 24.10 27.24
N HIS A 844 -9.58 23.93 25.97
CA HIS A 844 -10.79 23.25 25.56
C HIS A 844 -10.47 21.86 25.02
N ILE A 845 -11.28 20.90 25.46
CA ILE A 845 -11.17 19.51 25.08
C ILE A 845 -12.36 19.18 24.17
N PRO A 846 -12.27 19.40 22.85
CA PRO A 846 -13.34 18.98 21.95
C PRO A 846 -13.45 17.46 21.91
N VAL A 847 -14.69 17.02 21.83
CA VAL A 847 -15.07 15.62 21.83
C VAL A 847 -15.29 15.14 20.40
N SER A 848 -14.83 13.94 20.04
CA SER A 848 -15.21 13.33 18.77
C SER A 848 -16.58 12.64 18.87
N CYS A 849 -17.29 12.56 17.74
CA CYS A 849 -18.60 11.92 17.68
C CYS A 849 -18.67 10.90 16.54
N ALA A 850 -19.15 9.69 16.82
CA ALA A 850 -19.47 8.69 15.81
C ALA A 850 -20.85 8.98 15.20
N LEU A 851 -21.00 8.84 13.88
CA LEU A 851 -22.27 9.08 13.21
C LEU A 851 -23.10 7.80 13.11
N MET A 852 -24.41 7.92 13.32
CA MET A 852 -25.38 6.82 13.27
C MET A 852 -26.50 7.13 12.29
N ASP A 853 -26.85 6.21 11.39
CA ASP A 853 -28.10 6.29 10.63
C ASP A 853 -29.22 5.47 11.29
N GLU A 854 -30.35 5.26 10.60
CA GLU A 854 -31.48 4.47 11.10
C GLU A 854 -31.11 3.00 11.41
N ASN A 855 -30.03 2.47 10.83
CA ASN A 855 -29.58 1.08 10.95
C ASN A 855 -28.36 0.90 11.89
N GLY A 856 -27.79 1.98 12.43
CA GLY A 856 -26.66 1.92 13.37
C GLY A 856 -25.48 2.82 12.96
N TYR A 857 -24.28 2.53 13.46
CA TYR A 857 -23.08 3.31 13.14
C TYR A 857 -22.70 3.19 11.67
N ASN A 858 -22.48 4.32 11.00
CA ASN A 858 -22.12 4.35 9.58
C ASN A 858 -20.61 4.37 9.32
N GLY A 859 -19.78 4.30 10.36
CA GLY A 859 -18.32 4.30 10.23
C GLY A 859 -17.65 5.66 10.07
N GLN A 860 -18.40 6.76 10.23
CA GLN A 860 -17.86 8.11 10.19
C GLN A 860 -17.71 8.68 11.59
N ILE A 861 -16.62 9.44 11.81
CA ILE A 861 -16.35 10.14 13.05
C ILE A 861 -16.08 11.60 12.72
N TRP A 862 -16.73 12.51 13.43
CA TRP A 862 -16.40 13.93 13.44
C TRP A 862 -15.41 14.23 14.56
N TYR A 863 -14.29 14.89 14.23
CA TYR A 863 -13.25 15.30 15.17
C TYR A 863 -12.55 16.58 14.70
N HIS A 864 -11.80 17.21 15.60
CA HIS A 864 -11.05 18.44 15.35
C HIS A 864 -9.56 18.17 15.16
N SER A 865 -8.93 18.96 14.31
CA SER A 865 -7.47 19.04 14.23
C SER A 865 -6.91 19.62 15.53
N ILE A 866 -5.72 19.19 15.93
CA ILE A 866 -4.91 19.84 16.96
C ILE A 866 -4.34 21.12 16.35
N LEU A 867 -4.79 22.28 16.86
CA LEU A 867 -4.40 23.59 16.34
C LEU A 867 -3.58 24.37 17.39
N PRO A 868 -2.55 25.13 16.97
CA PRO A 868 -1.66 25.83 17.91
C PRO A 868 -2.36 26.90 18.76
N SER A 869 -3.39 27.53 18.21
CA SER A 869 -4.14 28.59 18.86
C SER A 869 -5.62 28.60 18.48
N ALA A 870 -6.42 29.28 19.29
CA ALA A 870 -7.81 29.63 18.97
C ALA A 870 -7.96 30.40 17.65
N ALA A 871 -7.00 31.27 17.30
CA ALA A 871 -7.03 32.00 16.03
C ALA A 871 -6.88 31.06 14.83
N ASP A 872 -5.98 30.08 14.90
CA ASP A 872 -5.80 29.08 13.85
C ASP A 872 -7.08 28.25 13.65
N TYR A 873 -7.77 27.95 14.75
CA TYR A 873 -9.09 27.31 14.71
C TYR A 873 -10.13 28.14 13.98
N LEU A 874 -10.27 29.43 14.32
CA LEU A 874 -11.24 30.30 13.67
C LEU A 874 -10.96 30.45 12.17
N VAL A 875 -9.69 30.54 11.77
CA VAL A 875 -9.27 30.56 10.37
C VAL A 875 -9.66 29.26 9.67
N GLU A 876 -9.37 28.11 10.29
CA GLU A 876 -9.69 26.80 9.72
C GLU A 876 -11.20 26.59 9.59
N GLU A 877 -11.98 27.05 10.58
CA GLU A 877 -13.43 27.04 10.56
C GLU A 877 -13.98 27.89 9.40
N VAL A 878 -13.52 29.13 9.24
CA VAL A 878 -13.91 29.99 8.12
C VAL A 878 -13.60 29.30 6.79
N LEU A 879 -12.46 28.64 6.66
CA LEU A 879 -12.09 27.94 5.44
C LEU A 879 -12.85 26.63 5.22
N SER A 880 -13.45 26.03 6.25
CA SER A 880 -14.23 24.79 6.13
C SER A 880 -15.57 25.01 5.44
N LEU A 881 -16.13 26.23 5.54
CA LEU A 881 -17.38 26.69 4.95
C LEU A 881 -18.63 25.88 5.33
N CYS A 882 -18.51 24.82 6.13
CA CYS A 882 -19.62 23.94 6.48
C CYS A 882 -20.18 24.18 7.88
N GLY A 883 -19.55 25.07 8.67
CA GLY A 883 -19.73 25.14 10.11
C GLY A 883 -19.20 23.86 10.72
N LYS A 884 -18.07 23.93 11.44
CA LYS A 884 -17.63 22.74 12.15
C LYS A 884 -18.59 22.49 13.31
N VAL A 885 -18.81 21.23 13.66
CA VAL A 885 -19.61 20.93 14.84
C VAL A 885 -18.84 21.43 16.04
N SER A 886 -19.29 22.55 16.60
CA SER A 886 -18.89 22.90 17.95
C SER A 886 -19.49 21.87 18.89
N ILE A 887 -18.62 21.17 19.61
CA ILE A 887 -19.08 20.12 20.51
C ILE A 887 -19.39 20.73 21.88
N ILE A 888 -20.65 21.06 22.02
CA ILE A 888 -21.35 21.39 23.26
C ILE A 888 -21.47 20.20 24.24
N ASN A 889 -21.15 19.00 23.74
CA ASN A 889 -20.97 17.77 24.51
C ASN A 889 -19.57 17.70 25.16
N THR A 890 -19.15 18.77 25.82
CA THR A 890 -17.93 18.85 26.64
C THR A 890 -18.25 19.52 27.97
N LEU A 891 -17.30 19.55 28.90
CA LEU A 891 -17.50 20.11 30.24
C LEU A 891 -17.05 21.57 30.31
N PHE A 892 -18.00 22.46 30.54
CA PHE A 892 -17.71 23.87 30.78
C PHE A 892 -17.90 24.22 32.24
N LYS A 893 -17.04 25.07 32.79
CA LYS A 893 -17.32 25.68 34.09
C LYS A 893 -18.56 26.56 33.97
N LYS A 894 -19.55 26.34 34.83
CA LYS A 894 -20.84 27.05 34.78
C LYS A 894 -20.65 28.57 34.81
N GLU A 895 -19.87 29.08 35.76
CA GLU A 895 -19.65 30.52 35.98
C GLU A 895 -19.06 31.23 34.77
N MET A 896 -18.11 30.58 34.11
CA MET A 896 -17.50 31.09 32.88
C MET A 896 -18.52 31.07 31.74
N LEU A 897 -19.21 29.94 31.56
CA LEU A 897 -20.13 29.75 30.45
C LEU A 897 -21.32 30.72 30.49
N ILE A 898 -21.92 30.94 31.67
CA ILE A 898 -23.07 31.84 31.81
C ILE A 898 -22.71 33.28 31.43
N GLN A 899 -21.55 33.75 31.88
CA GLN A 899 -21.07 35.11 31.59
C GLN A 899 -20.99 35.35 30.08
N TYR A 900 -20.37 34.42 29.34
CA TYR A 900 -20.20 34.56 27.89
C TYR A 900 -21.52 34.41 27.13
N TYR A 901 -22.43 33.54 27.58
CA TYR A 901 -23.77 33.43 26.99
C TYR A 901 -24.59 34.70 27.16
N GLU A 902 -24.53 35.36 28.32
CA GLU A 902 -25.23 36.64 28.56
C GLU A 902 -24.66 37.78 27.70
N GLU A 903 -23.33 37.83 27.58
CA GLU A 903 -22.65 38.79 26.71
C GLU A 903 -23.03 38.58 25.24
N LEU A 904 -22.95 37.33 24.76
CA LEU A 904 -23.30 36.97 23.39
C LEU A 904 -24.80 37.20 23.13
N SER A 905 -25.67 36.97 24.11
CA SER A 905 -27.10 37.28 24.02
C SER A 905 -27.36 38.77 23.84
N THR A 906 -26.56 39.64 24.47
CA THR A 906 -26.66 41.09 24.28
C THR A 906 -26.22 41.50 22.88
N LEU A 907 -25.19 40.81 22.36
CA LEU A 907 -24.50 41.14 21.12
C LEU A 907 -25.27 40.63 19.87
N LEU A 908 -25.77 39.40 19.93
CA LEU A 908 -26.40 38.70 18.80
C LEU A 908 -27.86 38.29 19.04
N GLY A 909 -28.36 38.36 20.28
CA GLY A 909 -29.69 37.82 20.62
C GLY A 909 -30.83 38.44 19.81
N GLY A 910 -30.75 39.73 19.49
CA GLY A 910 -31.73 40.40 18.61
C GLY A 910 -31.71 39.86 17.17
N ILE A 911 -30.51 39.54 16.64
CA ILE A 911 -30.30 38.99 15.31
C ILE A 911 -30.81 37.54 15.28
N ILE A 912 -30.40 36.73 16.25
CA ILE A 912 -30.80 35.32 16.40
C ILE A 912 -32.32 35.21 16.48
N LYS A 913 -32.96 36.02 17.33
CA LYS A 913 -34.42 36.01 17.52
C LYS A 913 -35.19 36.48 16.28
N LYS A 914 -34.75 37.56 15.63
CA LYS A 914 -35.45 38.15 14.47
C LYS A 914 -35.36 37.26 13.23
N GLU A 915 -34.18 36.75 12.93
CA GLU A 915 -33.93 35.96 11.71
C GLU A 915 -34.18 34.46 11.92
N LYS A 916 -34.58 34.05 13.14
CA LYS A 916 -34.77 32.65 13.55
C LYS A 916 -33.60 31.77 13.10
N ILE A 917 -32.38 32.23 13.41
CA ILE A 917 -31.16 31.56 12.95
C ILE A 917 -31.07 30.20 13.63
N LYS A 918 -31.05 29.15 12.81
CA LYS A 918 -31.02 27.77 13.28
C LYS A 918 -29.67 27.08 13.10
N VAL A 919 -28.63 27.80 12.68
CA VAL A 919 -27.30 27.17 12.57
C VAL A 919 -26.74 27.01 13.94
N GLY A 920 -26.68 25.74 14.40
CA GLY A 920 -26.19 25.27 15.70
C GLY A 920 -25.43 26.36 16.43
N GLU A 921 -26.16 27.15 17.20
CA GLU A 921 -25.66 28.38 17.81
C GLU A 921 -24.40 28.14 18.66
N ASP A 922 -24.25 26.89 19.08
CA ASP A 922 -23.13 26.09 19.53
C ASP A 922 -21.81 26.54 18.93
N THR A 923 -21.78 26.66 17.61
CA THR A 923 -20.60 27.10 16.85
C THR A 923 -20.29 28.56 17.14
N VAL A 924 -21.31 29.43 17.12
CA VAL A 924 -21.12 30.86 17.43
C VAL A 924 -20.69 31.06 18.88
N VAL A 925 -21.26 30.31 19.83
CA VAL A 925 -20.88 30.35 21.26
C VAL A 925 -19.44 29.91 21.43
N PHE A 926 -19.06 28.80 20.79
CA PHE A 926 -17.70 28.27 20.88
C PHE A 926 -16.67 29.23 20.30
N ASP A 927 -16.94 29.76 19.11
CA ASP A 927 -16.10 30.74 18.46
C ASP A 927 -15.97 31.98 19.34
N PHE A 928 -17.06 32.42 19.96
CA PHE A 928 -17.04 33.53 20.90
C PHE A 928 -16.19 33.24 22.14
N LEU A 929 -16.27 32.05 22.73
CA LEU A 929 -15.40 31.63 23.83
C LEU A 929 -13.92 31.63 23.42
N ALA A 930 -13.62 31.18 22.19
CA ALA A 930 -12.27 31.21 21.62
C ALA A 930 -11.75 32.64 21.43
N MET A 931 -12.57 33.53 20.88
CA MET A 931 -12.26 34.95 20.67
C MET A 931 -12.06 35.73 21.97
N ARG A 932 -12.84 35.40 23.01
CA ARG A 932 -12.73 36.04 24.33
C ARG A 932 -11.59 35.47 25.19
N GLY A 933 -10.81 34.52 24.67
CA GLY A 933 -9.68 33.91 25.36
C GLY A 933 -10.07 32.94 26.49
N ALA A 934 -11.36 32.60 26.59
CA ALA A 934 -11.83 31.52 27.47
C ALA A 934 -11.30 30.16 27.02
N ILE A 935 -11.04 30.04 25.72
CA ILE A 935 -10.42 28.89 25.07
C ILE A 935 -9.19 29.38 24.33
N TYR A 936 -8.01 28.93 24.75
CA TYR A 936 -6.73 29.30 24.13
C TYR A 936 -6.15 28.16 23.30
N ARG A 937 -6.41 26.91 23.70
CA ARG A 937 -5.93 25.69 23.01
C ARG A 937 -7.02 24.65 22.90
N ILE A 938 -6.95 23.86 21.83
CA ILE A 938 -7.95 22.87 21.45
C ILE A 938 -7.28 21.49 21.36
N LEU A 939 -7.78 20.54 22.14
CA LEU A 939 -7.21 19.19 22.25
C LEU A 939 -8.28 18.08 22.07
N PRO A 940 -8.33 17.40 20.92
CA PRO A 940 -9.34 16.39 20.63
C PRO A 940 -9.24 15.16 21.52
N VAL A 941 -10.40 14.70 22.02
CA VAL A 941 -10.57 13.44 22.75
C VAL A 941 -11.66 12.57 22.14
N TYR A 942 -11.50 11.25 22.22
CA TYR A 942 -12.25 10.30 21.39
C TYR A 942 -13.12 9.29 22.15
N TYR A 943 -13.64 9.65 23.33
CA TYR A 943 -14.17 8.65 24.27
C TYR A 943 -15.38 9.10 25.08
N THR A 944 -16.28 9.90 24.51
CA THR A 944 -17.32 10.61 25.29
C THR A 944 -18.72 10.53 24.69
N LEU A 945 -18.85 10.54 23.37
CA LEU A 945 -20.14 10.37 22.69
C LEU A 945 -20.26 9.00 22.08
N ARG A 946 -21.42 8.38 22.32
CA ARG A 946 -21.77 7.09 21.75
C ARG A 946 -22.17 7.25 20.31
N GLY A 947 -22.98 8.25 19.96
CA GLY A 947 -23.25 8.60 18.57
C GLY A 947 -24.29 9.69 18.36
N TYR A 948 -24.25 10.28 17.16
CA TYR A 948 -25.15 11.32 16.67
C TYR A 948 -26.14 10.72 15.66
N ARG A 949 -27.45 10.81 15.93
CA ARG A 949 -28.47 10.18 15.09
C ARG A 949 -28.77 11.02 13.86
N PHE A 950 -28.68 10.37 12.71
CA PHE A 950 -28.66 11.02 11.40
C PHE A 950 -29.96 10.77 10.63
N SER A 951 -30.91 11.71 10.68
CA SER A 951 -32.11 11.67 9.85
C SER A 951 -31.97 12.53 8.59
N ARG A 952 -32.73 12.24 7.52
CA ARG A 952 -32.78 13.11 6.31
C ARG A 952 -33.28 14.54 6.60
N GLN A 953 -33.94 14.73 7.74
CA GLN A 953 -34.41 16.02 8.22
C GLN A 953 -33.40 16.70 9.16
N SER A 954 -32.28 16.04 9.49
CA SER A 954 -31.22 16.61 10.32
C SER A 954 -30.74 17.93 9.74
N PHE A 955 -30.67 18.92 10.63
CA PHE A 955 -30.28 20.27 10.33
C PHE A 955 -28.91 20.34 9.63
N SER A 956 -27.99 19.45 10.02
CA SER A 956 -26.61 19.36 9.49
C SER A 956 -26.51 19.07 7.98
N ARG A 957 -27.52 18.44 7.35
CA ARG A 957 -27.55 18.15 5.91
C ARG A 957 -28.49 19.03 5.09
N ASN A 958 -29.33 19.83 5.73
CA ASN A 958 -30.24 20.69 5.00
C ASN A 958 -29.46 21.91 4.46
N LEU A 959 -29.18 21.86 3.17
CA LEU A 959 -28.43 22.91 2.48
C LEU A 959 -29.09 24.28 2.61
N HIS A 960 -30.43 24.38 2.60
CA HIS A 960 -31.12 25.66 2.74
C HIS A 960 -30.89 26.28 4.13
N TYR A 961 -30.87 25.45 5.17
CA TYR A 961 -30.57 25.95 6.51
C TYR A 961 -29.10 26.38 6.66
N ARG A 962 -28.16 25.62 6.09
CA ARG A 962 -26.74 25.99 6.04
C ARG A 962 -26.49 27.33 5.37
N LEU A 963 -27.16 27.58 4.26
CA LEU A 963 -27.06 28.84 3.51
C LEU A 963 -27.65 30.04 4.26
N ASN A 964 -28.48 29.81 5.29
CA ASN A 964 -29.08 30.88 6.08
C ASN A 964 -28.30 31.26 7.35
N GLY A 965 -27.61 30.33 8.03
CA GLY A 965 -26.92 30.67 9.29
C GLY A 965 -25.40 30.52 9.35
N ILE A 966 -24.75 29.66 8.54
CA ILE A 966 -23.28 29.58 8.49
C ILE A 966 -22.67 30.94 8.08
N PRO A 967 -23.28 31.70 7.14
CA PRO A 967 -22.77 33.01 6.80
C PRO A 967 -22.65 33.97 8.00
N LEU A 968 -23.49 33.85 9.04
CA LEU A 968 -23.38 34.66 10.26
C LEU A 968 -22.08 34.34 11.00
N THR A 969 -21.81 33.06 11.28
CA THR A 969 -20.60 32.59 11.97
C THR A 969 -19.35 33.03 11.20
N ILE A 970 -19.34 32.85 9.88
CA ILE A 970 -18.20 33.25 9.05
C ILE A 970 -18.01 34.77 9.06
N ALA A 971 -19.09 35.55 8.96
CA ALA A 971 -19.01 37.01 9.07
C ALA A 971 -18.52 37.46 10.45
N PHE A 972 -18.95 36.80 11.51
CA PHE A 972 -18.52 37.03 12.88
C PHE A 972 -17.01 36.79 13.03
N ASN A 973 -16.53 35.62 12.59
CA ASN A 973 -15.13 35.22 12.67
C ASN A 973 -14.22 36.11 11.84
N ILE A 974 -14.60 36.43 10.59
CA ILE A 974 -13.81 37.31 9.73
C ILE A 974 -13.71 38.73 10.32
N ASN A 975 -14.80 39.30 10.83
CA ASN A 975 -14.76 40.63 11.45
C ASN A 975 -13.84 40.66 12.68
N TYR A 976 -13.91 39.66 13.55
CA TYR A 976 -13.01 39.54 14.69
C TYR A 976 -11.54 39.41 14.25
N LEU A 977 -11.25 38.47 13.34
CA LEU A 977 -9.89 38.21 12.87
C LEU A 977 -9.27 39.41 12.14
N LEU A 978 -10.07 40.18 11.39
CA LEU A 978 -9.64 41.45 10.79
C LEU A 978 -9.36 42.53 11.85
N GLY A 979 -10.24 42.65 12.86
CA GLY A 979 -10.07 43.57 13.99
C GLY A 979 -8.78 43.33 14.77
N GLU A 980 -8.49 42.06 15.04
CA GLU A 980 -7.26 41.59 15.70
C GLU A 980 -6.03 41.59 14.77
N LYS A 981 -6.19 41.95 13.48
CA LYS A 981 -5.13 41.95 12.45
C LYS A 981 -4.45 40.59 12.26
N LEU A 982 -5.21 39.51 12.45
CA LEU A 982 -4.76 38.13 12.28
C LEU A 982 -4.90 37.64 10.83
N ILE A 983 -5.76 38.30 10.04
CA ILE A 983 -5.93 38.08 8.60
C ILE A 983 -5.92 39.43 7.86
N ASP A 984 -5.76 39.39 6.53
CA ASP A 984 -5.80 40.57 5.68
C ASP A 984 -7.11 40.67 4.86
N ASN A 985 -7.31 41.81 4.19
CA ASN A 985 -8.48 42.03 3.34
C ASN A 985 -8.52 41.11 2.10
N HIS A 986 -7.41 40.47 1.73
CA HIS A 986 -7.38 39.54 0.60
C HIS A 986 -7.97 38.17 0.98
N PHE A 987 -7.88 37.79 2.26
CA PHE A 987 -8.46 36.56 2.79
C PHE A 987 -9.95 36.42 2.45
N GLU A 988 -10.71 37.52 2.46
CA GLU A 988 -12.12 37.51 2.07
C GLU A 988 -12.34 37.09 0.62
N ASN A 989 -11.46 37.47 -0.31
CA ASN A 989 -11.56 37.03 -1.69
C ASN A 989 -11.33 35.52 -1.79
N THR A 990 -10.37 35.00 -1.04
CA THR A 990 -10.15 33.55 -0.94
C THR A 990 -11.39 32.82 -0.40
N VAL A 991 -12.05 33.37 0.63
CA VAL A 991 -13.31 32.80 1.16
C VAL A 991 -14.41 32.84 0.10
N LYS A 992 -14.58 33.96 -0.61
CA LYS A 992 -15.58 34.12 -1.69
C LYS A 992 -15.38 33.11 -2.82
N GLU A 993 -14.15 32.96 -3.30
CA GLU A 993 -13.79 31.98 -4.33
C GLU A 993 -14.07 30.55 -3.85
N LYS A 994 -13.75 30.25 -2.59
CA LYS A 994 -13.97 28.93 -2.02
C LYS A 994 -15.46 28.62 -1.81
N VAL A 995 -16.27 29.61 -1.45
CA VAL A 995 -17.74 29.48 -1.37
C VAL A 995 -18.33 29.11 -2.73
N LEU A 996 -17.95 29.83 -3.78
CA LEU A 996 -18.43 29.58 -5.13
C LEU A 996 -18.01 28.20 -5.65
N SER A 997 -16.78 27.76 -5.34
CA SER A 997 -16.33 26.42 -5.73
C SER A 997 -16.99 25.30 -4.93
N THR A 998 -17.29 25.53 -3.65
CA THR A 998 -17.88 24.51 -2.74
C THR A 998 -19.36 24.30 -3.01
N TYR A 999 -20.12 25.38 -3.21
CA TYR A 999 -21.58 25.34 -3.32
C TYR A 999 -22.10 25.51 -4.76
N GLY A 1000 -21.22 25.79 -5.72
CA GLY A 1000 -21.61 26.20 -7.07
C GLY A 1000 -22.15 27.63 -7.10
N SER A 1001 -22.32 28.18 -8.30
CA SER A 1001 -22.62 29.62 -8.47
C SER A 1001 -23.95 30.05 -7.86
N GLU A 1002 -25.02 29.29 -8.04
CA GLU A 1002 -26.36 29.66 -7.56
C GLU A 1002 -26.44 29.69 -6.03
N MET A 1003 -26.11 28.57 -5.39
CA MET A 1003 -26.15 28.46 -3.92
C MET A 1003 -25.02 29.25 -3.26
N GLY A 1004 -23.86 29.34 -3.90
CA GLY A 1004 -22.75 30.19 -3.44
C GLY A 1004 -23.14 31.66 -3.40
N ASN A 1005 -23.88 32.16 -4.39
CA ASN A 1005 -24.36 33.54 -4.38
C ASN A 1005 -25.39 33.81 -3.27
N ILE A 1006 -26.25 32.83 -2.94
CA ILE A 1006 -27.16 32.92 -1.78
C ILE A 1006 -26.35 33.02 -0.49
N PHE A 1007 -25.34 32.15 -0.33
CA PHE A 1007 -24.43 32.20 0.81
C PHE A 1007 -23.77 33.57 0.94
N LEU A 1008 -23.18 34.08 -0.15
CA LEU A 1008 -22.45 35.35 -0.16
C LEU A 1008 -23.36 36.55 0.12
N THR A 1009 -24.60 36.51 -0.36
CA THR A 1009 -25.59 37.56 -0.08
C THR A 1009 -25.92 37.60 1.42
N ASN A 1010 -26.15 36.43 2.03
CA ASN A 1010 -26.37 36.33 3.47
C ASN A 1010 -25.12 36.73 4.28
N TYR A 1011 -23.93 36.36 3.82
CA TYR A 1011 -22.65 36.72 4.43
C TYR A 1011 -22.48 38.24 4.48
N GLU A 1012 -22.62 38.95 3.34
CA GLU A 1012 -22.45 40.41 3.30
C GLU A 1012 -23.52 41.12 4.15
N ARG A 1013 -24.76 40.60 4.14
CA ARG A 1013 -25.84 41.10 5.00
C ARG A 1013 -25.45 41.04 6.48
N TYR A 1014 -25.01 39.87 6.97
CA TYR A 1014 -24.61 39.73 8.37
C TYR A 1014 -23.33 40.49 8.68
N ARG A 1015 -22.38 40.53 7.75
CA ARG A 1015 -21.14 41.29 7.91
C ARG A 1015 -21.41 42.77 8.16
N GLU A 1016 -22.28 43.40 7.38
CA GLU A 1016 -22.65 44.81 7.58
C GLU A 1016 -23.40 45.02 8.91
N MET A 1017 -24.25 44.06 9.32
CA MET A 1017 -24.90 44.11 10.63
C MET A 1017 -23.91 44.03 11.80
N LEU A 1018 -22.86 43.22 11.66
CA LEU A 1018 -21.85 42.97 12.70
C LEU A 1018 -20.73 44.02 12.73
N LYS A 1019 -20.57 44.80 11.66
CA LYS A 1019 -19.50 45.81 11.47
C LYS A 1019 -19.45 46.87 12.58
N ASN A 1020 -20.60 47.16 13.20
CA ASN A 1020 -20.74 48.15 14.28
C ASN A 1020 -20.81 47.52 15.69
N ILE A 1021 -20.69 46.19 15.79
CA ILE A 1021 -20.92 45.43 17.03
C ILE A 1021 -19.60 44.86 17.62
N ILE A 1022 -18.59 44.65 16.77
CA ILE A 1022 -17.31 43.98 17.13
C ILE A 1022 -16.15 44.98 17.28
N ILE A 1023 -16.30 46.21 16.79
CA ILE A 1023 -15.41 47.35 17.05
C ILE A 1023 -15.87 48.03 18.34
#